data_AF-A0A8C7Y8L9-F1
#
_entry.id   AF-A0A8C7Y8L9-F1
#
_cell.length_a   1.000
_cell.length_b   1.000
_cell.length_c   1.000
_cell.angle_alpha   90.00
_cell.angle_beta   90.00
_cell.angle_gamma   90.00
#
_symmetry.space_group_name_H-M   'P 1'
#
loop_
_entity.id
_entity.type
_entity.pdbx_description
1 polymer ?
#
loop_
_entity_poly.entity_id
_entity_poly.type
_entity_poly.pdbx_seq_one_letter_code
_entity_poly.pdbx_strand_id
1 'polypeptide(L)'
;MRLMKLRRYLRGSGRVLVFVFAASIVWLLFDMAALRVSIDDVNTHILKERVLREREMRRQRVRATPNLKMEFKHPVQRLDPAAIRDRERPLASDVYREGSKRAVLKEKKDLKRDRFKSVAPQHKADVYNHGVIAKQDAPGKKKVPNLDFGVAVANASQVRANKVIVERDVAKESLHAVASKEKLDVNETIVLESNNLLPSKAMSHQKPNEDPNAQKEPLKPAAHLHMGNITTAVRKSGVHKVLSLDVTHAPRDPNALGQFGRGVVLPSSEDEEVRKRWDEGHFNVYLSDRIPVDRAIPDTRPEVCSQAVVHDDLPSTSVIFCFVDEVWSTLLRSVHSVLNRSPPHLLTEIILVDDFSTKDYLKEPLDKYMSQFPKVRIVRLKERQGLIRARLAGAAVATGEVLTFLDSHVECNVGWLEPLLERIYLDRRKVPCPVIEVINDKDMSYMLIDNFQRGIFKWPLVFGWNALSEDYIRKHNITVSDPIRCPVMAGGLFSIDKKYFYELGTYDPGLDVWGGENMEISFKIWMCGGEIEIIPCSRVGHIFRGQNPYSFPKDRQKTVERNLARVAEVWLDEYKELFYGHGYQHLLDKSVIDIGNLTEQIELRTKLKCKNFKWYLENVYPELDAPLVKAEGLVFNQGLRRCLSMFKDSLSFETCDLNKQSQHFSYTWLRHVRQGDLCIAPQPSLNSFSVVSCDNAKAELRWFHKSSKSTLADHFIAEFASQHMCLEAESRDDSLHLSPCDSNNSFQKWQFTHYYASV
;
A
#
# COMPACT_ATOMS: atom_id res chain seq x y z
N MET A 1 8.64 49.89 -41.88
CA MET A 1 8.22 48.83 -42.83
C MET A 1 8.72 47.43 -42.41
N ARG A 2 8.23 46.83 -41.30
CA ARG A 2 8.58 45.44 -40.90
C ARG A 2 7.39 44.55 -40.49
N LEU A 3 6.36 45.07 -39.81
CA LEU A 3 5.20 44.27 -39.34
C LEU A 3 4.43 43.53 -40.45
N MET A 4 4.37 44.05 -41.67
CA MET A 4 3.58 43.45 -42.76
C MET A 4 4.11 42.11 -43.29
N LYS A 5 5.38 41.73 -43.04
CA LYS A 5 5.91 40.44 -43.50
C LYS A 5 5.40 39.25 -42.68
N LEU A 6 5.18 39.41 -41.37
CA LEU A 6 4.76 38.30 -40.50
C LEU A 6 3.31 37.84 -40.81
N ARG A 7 2.41 38.78 -41.12
CA ARG A 7 1.01 38.51 -41.49
C ARG A 7 0.82 37.71 -42.79
N ARG A 8 1.86 37.55 -43.64
CA ARG A 8 1.81 36.65 -44.81
C ARG A 8 2.23 35.21 -44.51
N TYR A 9 2.93 34.94 -43.41
CA TYR A 9 3.48 33.62 -43.11
C TYR A 9 2.49 32.65 -42.41
N LEU A 10 1.45 33.21 -41.77
CA LEU A 10 0.47 32.47 -40.96
C LEU A 10 -0.82 32.10 -41.70
N ARG A 11 -0.91 32.33 -43.02
CA ARG A 11 -2.14 32.07 -43.81
C ARG A 11 -2.23 30.61 -44.28
N GLY A 12 -2.31 29.68 -43.33
CA GLY A 12 -2.51 28.24 -43.58
C GLY A 12 -2.81 27.45 -42.31
N SER A 13 -4.04 26.92 -42.20
CA SER A 13 -4.60 26.33 -40.97
C SER A 13 -3.68 25.32 -40.27
N GLY A 14 -3.16 24.32 -41.00
CA GLY A 14 -2.30 23.28 -40.42
C GLY A 14 -0.99 23.79 -39.79
N ARG A 15 -0.44 24.95 -40.23
CA ARG A 15 0.79 25.50 -39.63
C ARG A 15 0.53 26.14 -38.28
N VAL A 16 -0.63 26.77 -38.08
CA VAL A 16 -1.05 27.27 -36.77
C VAL A 16 -1.24 26.10 -35.80
N LEU A 17 -1.85 25.01 -36.27
CA LEU A 17 -2.06 23.80 -35.47
C LEU A 17 -0.73 23.17 -34.99
N VAL A 18 0.30 23.11 -35.85
CA VAL A 18 1.64 22.64 -35.47
C VAL A 18 2.30 23.55 -34.42
N PHE A 19 2.17 24.88 -34.53
CA PHE A 19 2.68 25.80 -33.52
C PHE A 19 1.93 25.68 -32.17
N VAL A 20 0.61 25.48 -32.19
CA VAL A 20 -0.17 25.22 -30.97
C VAL A 20 0.25 23.89 -30.34
N PHE A 21 0.34 22.81 -31.11
CA PHE A 21 0.75 21.49 -30.62
C PHE A 21 2.16 21.49 -30.02
N ALA A 22 3.12 22.15 -30.69
CA ALA A 22 4.48 22.33 -30.17
C ALA A 22 4.49 23.17 -28.88
N ALA A 23 3.69 24.24 -28.81
CA ALA A 23 3.55 25.04 -27.59
C ALA A 23 2.92 24.23 -26.44
N SER A 24 1.90 23.40 -26.72
CA SER A 24 1.29 22.51 -25.73
C SER A 24 2.29 21.48 -25.19
N ILE A 25 3.10 20.85 -26.04
CA ILE A 25 4.16 19.92 -25.60
C ILE A 25 5.20 20.64 -24.75
N VAL A 26 5.68 21.81 -25.16
CA VAL A 26 6.64 22.60 -24.37
C VAL A 26 6.05 23.02 -23.03
N TRP A 27 4.78 23.43 -22.98
CA TRP A 27 4.09 23.80 -21.75
C TRP A 27 3.93 22.61 -20.80
N LEU A 28 3.56 21.43 -21.33
CA LEU A 28 3.42 20.19 -20.56
C LEU A 28 4.77 19.69 -20.02
N LEU A 29 5.86 19.86 -20.78
CA LEU A 29 7.23 19.60 -20.29
C LEU A 29 7.66 20.57 -19.18
N PHE A 30 7.28 21.86 -19.26
CA PHE A 30 7.49 22.82 -18.17
C PHE A 30 6.66 22.47 -16.93
N ASP A 31 5.42 22.00 -17.10
CA ASP A 31 4.53 21.63 -16.00
C ASP A 31 5.02 20.35 -15.29
N MET A 32 5.49 19.34 -16.05
CA MET A 32 6.17 18.17 -15.50
C MET A 32 7.48 18.53 -14.77
N ALA A 33 8.22 19.52 -15.26
CA ALA A 33 9.43 20.02 -14.59
C ALA A 33 9.07 20.77 -13.29
N ALA A 34 8.01 21.59 -13.29
CA ALA A 34 7.51 22.28 -12.11
C ALA A 34 7.00 21.30 -11.04
N LEU A 35 6.28 20.25 -11.46
CA LEU A 35 5.86 19.14 -10.58
C LEU A 35 7.05 18.43 -9.95
N ARG A 36 8.11 18.10 -10.71
CA ARG A 36 9.33 17.52 -10.14
C ARG A 36 10.00 18.45 -9.13
N VAL A 37 10.19 19.73 -9.47
CA VAL A 37 10.79 20.73 -8.57
C VAL A 37 9.95 20.91 -7.30
N SER A 38 8.62 20.87 -7.40
CA SER A 38 7.73 20.95 -6.23
C SER A 38 7.83 19.72 -5.34
N ILE A 39 7.93 18.51 -5.91
CA ILE A 39 8.15 17.27 -5.15
C ILE A 39 9.53 17.28 -4.47
N ASP A 40 10.58 17.71 -5.18
CA ASP A 40 11.93 17.81 -4.61
C ASP A 40 12.03 18.86 -3.51
N ASP A 41 11.38 20.03 -3.63
CA ASP A 41 11.42 21.05 -2.57
C ASP A 41 10.55 20.66 -1.36
N VAL A 42 9.46 19.90 -1.53
CA VAL A 42 8.72 19.26 -0.42
C VAL A 42 9.59 18.24 0.31
N ASN A 43 10.25 17.33 -0.42
CA ASN A 43 11.21 16.39 0.16
C ASN A 43 12.37 17.12 0.87
N THR A 44 12.82 18.23 0.30
CA THR A 44 13.87 19.08 0.88
C THR A 44 13.37 19.82 2.13
N HIS A 45 12.09 20.23 2.20
CA HIS A 45 11.49 20.84 3.40
C HIS A 45 11.43 19.83 4.54
N ILE A 46 10.99 18.61 4.26
CA ILE A 46 10.96 17.50 5.23
C ILE A 46 12.37 17.18 5.74
N LEU A 47 13.40 17.17 4.87
CA LEU A 47 14.79 17.03 5.29
C LEU A 47 15.27 18.23 6.14
N LYS A 48 14.96 19.47 5.74
CA LYS A 48 15.33 20.69 6.49
C LYS A 48 14.73 20.67 7.90
N GLU A 49 13.46 20.32 8.05
CA GLU A 49 12.79 20.18 9.35
C GLU A 49 13.39 19.07 10.22
N ARG A 50 13.74 17.92 9.62
CA ARG A 50 14.41 16.82 10.32
C ARG A 50 15.78 17.26 10.84
N VAL A 51 16.59 17.90 10.01
CA VAL A 51 17.91 18.43 10.39
C VAL A 51 17.81 19.56 11.44
N LEU A 52 16.74 20.36 11.42
CA LEU A 52 16.46 21.34 12.47
C LEU A 52 16.12 20.66 13.80
N ARG A 53 15.18 19.70 13.81
CA ARG A 53 14.83 18.92 15.02
C ARG A 53 16.05 18.17 15.59
N GLU A 54 16.89 17.55 14.76
CA GLU A 54 18.13 16.91 15.21
C GLU A 54 19.13 17.90 15.82
N ARG A 55 19.23 19.13 15.28
CA ARG A 55 20.05 20.20 15.86
C ARG A 55 19.51 20.71 17.20
N GLU A 56 18.20 20.75 17.38
CA GLU A 56 17.58 21.13 18.66
C GLU A 56 17.71 20.03 19.71
N MET A 57 17.50 18.77 19.35
CA MET A 57 17.77 17.60 20.20
C MET A 57 19.24 17.56 20.66
N ARG A 58 20.20 17.84 19.78
CA ARG A 58 21.62 17.99 20.16
C ARG A 58 21.84 19.17 21.13
N ARG A 59 21.21 20.32 20.91
CA ARG A 59 21.30 21.49 21.81
C ARG A 59 20.69 21.22 23.19
N GLN A 60 19.61 20.43 23.27
CA GLN A 60 19.00 20.01 24.53
C GLN A 60 19.91 19.01 25.28
N ARG A 61 20.45 17.98 24.61
CA ARG A 61 21.43 17.05 25.22
C ARG A 61 22.65 17.77 25.81
N VAL A 62 23.20 18.76 25.10
CA VAL A 62 24.35 19.56 25.57
C VAL A 62 24.01 20.45 26.79
N ARG A 63 22.73 20.77 27.03
CA ARG A 63 22.28 21.51 28.23
C ARG A 63 21.97 20.61 29.44
N ALA A 64 21.86 19.29 29.25
CA ALA A 64 21.28 18.37 30.23
C ALA A 64 22.27 17.37 30.83
N THR A 65 23.58 17.67 30.87
CA THR A 65 24.60 16.76 31.45
C THR A 65 25.59 17.50 32.34
N PRO A 66 25.62 17.26 33.67
CA PRO A 66 26.73 17.65 34.55
C PRO A 66 27.98 16.81 34.26
N ASN A 67 29.17 17.36 34.50
CA ASN A 67 30.43 16.64 34.25
C ASN A 67 30.63 15.44 35.19
N LEU A 68 30.52 14.22 34.66
CA LEU A 68 31.04 12.99 35.27
C LEU A 68 31.92 12.26 34.26
N LYS A 69 33.21 12.14 34.58
CA LYS A 69 34.14 11.25 33.86
C LYS A 69 34.09 9.86 34.49
N MET A 70 33.74 8.85 33.72
CA MET A 70 34.10 7.46 34.01
C MET A 70 34.72 6.83 32.75
N GLU A 71 35.77 6.05 32.97
CA GLU A 71 36.45 5.31 31.90
C GLU A 71 35.71 4.01 31.64
N PHE A 72 35.36 3.73 30.38
CA PHE A 72 34.76 2.46 29.99
C PHE A 72 35.84 1.37 29.93
N LYS A 73 35.64 0.27 30.68
CA LYS A 73 36.34 -1.00 30.47
C LYS A 73 35.30 -2.08 30.17
N HIS A 74 35.45 -2.76 29.04
CA HIS A 74 34.61 -3.90 28.68
C HIS A 74 34.95 -5.13 29.56
N PRO A 75 33.95 -5.84 30.12
CA PRO A 75 34.16 -7.15 30.71
C PRO A 75 34.13 -8.22 29.61
N VAL A 76 35.30 -8.73 29.22
CA VAL A 76 35.40 -10.03 28.54
C VAL A 76 35.61 -11.09 29.62
N GLN A 77 34.65 -12.00 29.79
CA GLN A 77 34.86 -13.18 30.62
C GLN A 77 35.92 -14.08 29.97
N ARG A 78 37.03 -14.31 30.66
CA ARG A 78 37.94 -15.43 30.39
C ARG A 78 37.81 -16.44 31.52
N LEU A 79 37.87 -17.72 31.18
CA LEU A 79 38.14 -18.77 32.16
C LEU A 79 39.59 -18.60 32.66
N ASP A 80 39.84 -19.05 33.89
CA ASP A 80 41.13 -19.00 34.57
C ASP A 80 41.84 -20.36 34.50
N PRO A 81 43.05 -20.43 33.92
CA PRO A 81 43.96 -21.55 34.12
C PRO A 81 45.31 -21.07 34.71
N ALA A 82 45.32 -20.68 35.98
CA ALA A 82 46.54 -20.38 36.74
C ALA A 82 47.43 -21.63 36.98
N ALA A 83 48.22 -22.04 35.98
CA ALA A 83 49.23 -23.08 36.13
C ALA A 83 50.48 -22.88 35.24
N ILE A 84 51.65 -23.19 35.81
CA ILE A 84 52.99 -23.26 35.19
C ILE A 84 53.65 -21.89 34.89
N ARG A 85 54.97 -21.84 35.14
CA ARG A 85 55.85 -20.65 35.14
C ARG A 85 56.78 -20.64 33.93
N ASP A 86 57.57 -19.56 33.84
CA ASP A 86 58.86 -19.47 33.15
C ASP A 86 58.80 -19.46 31.59
N ARG A 87 59.63 -18.70 30.86
CA ARG A 87 60.88 -18.01 31.19
C ARG A 87 61.16 -16.80 30.25
N GLU A 88 62.11 -15.96 30.69
CA GLU A 88 63.06 -15.14 29.90
C GLU A 88 62.58 -13.98 28.96
N ARG A 89 63.16 -12.79 29.22
CA ARG A 89 63.40 -11.62 28.33
C ARG A 89 64.93 -11.63 27.95
N PRO A 90 65.61 -10.62 27.31
CA PRO A 90 65.17 -9.29 26.82
C PRO A 90 65.77 -8.82 25.46
N LEU A 91 65.42 -7.60 25.02
CA LEU A 91 66.27 -6.46 24.56
C LEU A 91 65.33 -5.37 23.96
N ALA A 92 65.29 -4.13 24.50
CA ALA A 92 66.08 -2.92 24.15
C ALA A 92 65.67 -2.28 22.79
N SER A 93 65.60 -0.95 22.61
CA SER A 93 66.26 0.18 23.31
C SER A 93 65.41 1.48 23.47
N ASP A 94 65.92 2.45 24.25
CA ASP A 94 65.27 3.70 24.73
C ASP A 94 65.49 5.00 23.87
N VAL A 95 65.29 6.18 24.51
CA VAL A 95 65.57 7.59 24.11
C VAL A 95 64.46 8.24 23.25
N TYR A 96 63.87 9.43 23.49
CA TYR A 96 63.91 10.54 24.50
C TYR A 96 62.46 11.17 24.56
N ARG A 97 61.93 12.06 25.44
CA ARG A 97 62.32 13.25 26.27
C ARG A 97 62.66 14.57 25.52
N GLU A 98 62.36 15.80 25.96
CA GLU A 98 61.41 16.44 26.93
C GLU A 98 61.38 17.97 26.61
N GLY A 99 60.41 18.86 26.91
CA GLY A 99 59.04 18.78 27.45
C GLY A 99 58.56 20.13 28.06
N SER A 100 57.28 20.23 28.47
CA SER A 100 56.69 21.20 29.44
C SER A 100 56.35 22.70 29.11
N LYS A 101 55.06 23.04 29.34
CA LYS A 101 54.49 24.23 30.05
C LYS A 101 54.57 25.66 29.41
N ARG A 102 53.85 26.71 29.89
CA ARG A 102 52.42 26.93 30.30
C ARG A 102 52.19 28.44 30.64
N ALA A 103 50.98 28.99 30.41
CA ALA A 103 50.39 30.20 31.06
C ALA A 103 50.88 31.61 30.57
N VAL A 104 50.22 32.78 30.77
CA VAL A 104 48.82 33.16 31.18
C VAL A 104 48.52 34.69 31.01
N LEU A 105 47.25 35.09 30.71
CA LEU A 105 46.66 36.48 30.74
C LEU A 105 47.32 37.54 29.78
N LYS A 106 46.77 38.74 29.45
CA LYS A 106 45.52 39.52 29.67
C LYS A 106 45.33 40.49 28.45
N GLU A 107 44.14 40.95 28.04
CA GLU A 107 43.47 42.23 28.42
C GLU A 107 42.14 42.47 27.61
N LYS A 108 41.43 43.60 27.82
CA LYS A 108 40.15 44.00 27.16
C LYS A 108 40.24 45.38 26.46
N LYS A 109 39.40 45.64 25.43
CA LYS A 109 38.49 46.83 25.34
C LYS A 109 37.60 46.90 24.08
N ASP A 110 36.29 46.74 24.30
CA ASP A 110 35.16 47.63 23.98
C ASP A 110 35.01 48.47 22.66
N LEU A 111 33.78 48.35 22.12
CA LEU A 111 32.83 49.41 21.65
C LEU A 111 32.63 49.78 20.14
N LYS A 112 31.33 49.73 19.72
CA LYS A 112 30.62 50.37 18.56
C LYS A 112 31.11 50.01 17.13
N ARG A 113 30.31 49.64 16.11
CA ARG A 113 28.88 49.85 15.69
C ARG A 113 28.60 51.15 14.92
N ASP A 114 28.42 51.04 13.59
CA ASP A 114 27.36 51.76 12.86
C ASP A 114 26.94 51.10 11.51
N ARG A 115 26.00 51.69 10.74
CA ARG A 115 25.31 51.15 9.54
C ARG A 115 25.63 51.91 8.23
N PHE A 116 25.56 51.24 7.05
CA PHE A 116 24.49 51.39 6.03
C PHE A 116 24.85 50.99 4.56
N LYS A 117 23.82 50.52 3.82
CA LYS A 117 23.51 50.64 2.36
C LYS A 117 24.55 50.33 1.26
N SER A 118 24.29 49.21 0.57
CA SER A 118 23.99 49.05 -0.88
C SER A 118 24.40 50.13 -1.92
N VAL A 119 24.97 49.67 -3.06
CA VAL A 119 24.60 50.06 -4.45
C VAL A 119 25.19 49.03 -5.46
N ALA A 120 24.67 48.96 -6.69
CA ALA A 120 25.14 48.07 -7.77
C ALA A 120 26.01 48.83 -8.81
N PRO A 121 26.64 48.13 -9.79
CA PRO A 121 26.76 48.71 -11.14
C PRO A 121 26.50 47.72 -12.30
N GLN A 122 26.49 48.24 -13.53
CA GLN A 122 26.18 47.55 -14.79
C GLN A 122 27.36 47.50 -15.79
N HIS A 123 27.25 46.58 -16.76
CA HIS A 123 27.87 46.48 -18.10
C HIS A 123 28.89 47.52 -18.63
N LYS A 124 29.97 46.98 -19.26
CA LYS A 124 30.44 47.14 -20.67
C LYS A 124 31.61 46.12 -20.89
N ALA A 125 31.84 45.45 -22.04
CA ALA A 125 32.15 45.89 -23.42
C ALA A 125 33.47 46.68 -23.53
N ASP A 126 34.43 46.52 -24.46
CA ASP A 126 34.67 45.65 -25.66
C ASP A 126 36.15 45.95 -26.18
N VAL A 127 36.88 45.35 -27.16
CA VAL A 127 36.69 44.37 -28.27
C VAL A 127 38.06 43.88 -28.90
N TYR A 128 38.15 42.66 -29.49
CA TYR A 128 39.12 42.18 -30.56
C TYR A 128 40.67 42.04 -30.23
N ASN A 129 41.60 41.42 -31.01
CA ASN A 129 41.58 40.59 -32.26
C ASN A 129 42.77 39.59 -32.53
N HIS A 130 42.53 38.60 -33.41
CA HIS A 130 43.32 37.90 -34.49
C HIS A 130 44.82 37.46 -34.46
N GLY A 131 45.08 36.33 -35.19
CA GLY A 131 46.35 35.88 -35.84
C GLY A 131 46.77 34.44 -35.47
N VAL A 132 46.77 33.35 -36.27
CA VAL A 132 46.71 32.96 -37.73
C VAL A 132 48.08 32.68 -38.42
N ILE A 133 48.24 31.45 -38.97
CA ILE A 133 48.86 30.96 -40.25
C ILE A 133 49.34 29.48 -40.05
N ALA A 134 48.67 28.44 -40.58
CA ALA A 134 48.87 27.67 -41.87
C ALA A 134 50.01 26.59 -41.83
N LYS A 135 50.09 25.48 -42.62
CA LYS A 135 49.31 24.94 -43.78
C LYS A 135 49.72 23.47 -44.16
N GLN A 136 48.91 22.75 -44.97
CA GLN A 136 49.23 21.59 -45.88
C GLN A 136 49.61 20.20 -45.26
N ASP A 137 49.44 19.00 -45.87
CA ASP A 137 48.97 18.52 -47.21
C ASP A 137 48.21 17.14 -47.15
N ALA A 138 47.75 16.55 -48.28
CA ALA A 138 47.06 15.23 -48.41
C ALA A 138 47.43 14.48 -49.73
N PRO A 139 47.22 13.14 -49.93
CA PRO A 139 45.93 12.61 -50.50
C PRO A 139 45.59 11.08 -50.40
N GLY A 140 44.33 10.65 -50.69
CA GLY A 140 44.07 9.51 -51.64
C GLY A 140 43.14 8.28 -51.33
N LYS A 141 42.06 8.13 -52.12
CA LYS A 141 41.44 6.89 -52.72
C LYS A 141 40.46 5.91 -51.98
N LYS A 142 39.15 6.17 -52.15
CA LYS A 142 37.98 5.30 -52.55
C LYS A 142 37.95 3.74 -52.31
N LYS A 143 36.85 3.23 -51.72
CA LYS A 143 35.70 2.55 -52.43
C LYS A 143 34.46 2.29 -51.52
N VAL A 144 33.35 1.80 -52.11
CA VAL A 144 31.92 1.76 -51.64
C VAL A 144 31.25 0.51 -52.30
N PRO A 145 30.35 -0.30 -51.66
CA PRO A 145 28.89 0.00 -51.62
C PRO A 145 27.97 -0.57 -50.50
N ASN A 146 26.89 0.20 -50.27
CA ASN A 146 25.47 -0.11 -49.97
C ASN A 146 25.01 -1.34 -49.15
N LEU A 147 24.04 -1.08 -48.25
CA LEU A 147 22.63 -1.45 -48.47
C LEU A 147 21.67 -0.54 -47.68
N ASP A 148 20.46 -0.32 -48.22
CA ASP A 148 19.46 0.64 -47.73
C ASP A 148 18.47 0.07 -46.71
N PHE A 149 17.85 0.95 -45.92
CA PHE A 149 16.37 0.96 -45.78
C PHE A 149 15.89 2.35 -45.35
N GLY A 150 14.86 2.86 -46.03
CA GLY A 150 14.22 4.15 -45.73
C GLY A 150 12.70 4.06 -45.83
N VAL A 151 11.99 4.83 -44.99
CA VAL A 151 10.51 4.86 -44.95
C VAL A 151 10.02 6.29 -44.77
N ALA A 152 9.18 6.78 -45.68
CA ALA A 152 8.45 8.03 -45.52
C ALA A 152 7.16 8.11 -46.36
N VAL A 153 6.00 8.20 -45.67
CA VAL A 153 4.84 9.08 -45.97
C VAL A 153 4.08 8.94 -47.32
N ALA A 154 2.77 8.64 -47.28
CA ALA A 154 1.66 9.48 -47.84
C ALA A 154 0.27 8.81 -48.01
N ASN A 155 -0.72 9.31 -47.26
CA ASN A 155 -2.12 9.66 -47.63
C ASN A 155 -2.90 9.02 -48.82
N ALA A 156 -4.01 8.36 -48.44
CA ALA A 156 -5.43 8.75 -48.71
C ALA A 156 -6.17 8.51 -50.06
N SER A 157 -7.48 8.18 -49.91
CA SER A 157 -8.66 8.59 -50.75
C SER A 157 -9.49 7.50 -51.48
N GLN A 158 -10.75 7.34 -51.03
CA GLN A 158 -12.02 7.26 -51.81
C GLN A 158 -12.36 6.16 -52.87
N VAL A 159 -13.50 5.48 -52.62
CA VAL A 159 -14.69 5.28 -53.52
C VAL A 159 -14.90 3.99 -54.38
N ARG A 160 -16.06 3.33 -54.11
CA ARG A 160 -16.99 2.47 -54.91
C ARG A 160 -16.54 1.20 -55.69
N ALA A 161 -16.85 0.04 -55.09
CA ALA A 161 -17.94 -0.92 -55.44
C ALA A 161 -18.26 -1.35 -56.90
N ASN A 162 -18.16 -2.68 -57.16
CA ASN A 162 -19.21 -3.59 -57.70
C ASN A 162 -18.68 -5.05 -57.61
N LYS A 163 -19.36 -6.07 -57.03
CA LYS A 163 -20.63 -6.78 -57.39
C LYS A 163 -20.42 -7.91 -58.42
N VAL A 164 -20.81 -9.16 -58.08
CA VAL A 164 -21.57 -10.16 -58.91
C VAL A 164 -21.71 -11.55 -58.23
N ILE A 165 -22.97 -11.98 -57.99
CA ILE A 165 -23.62 -13.33 -58.18
C ILE A 165 -22.95 -14.59 -57.56
N VAL A 166 -23.63 -15.51 -56.83
CA VAL A 166 -24.62 -16.55 -57.23
C VAL A 166 -25.75 -16.77 -56.19
N GLU A 167 -26.85 -17.43 -56.59
CA GLU A 167 -28.15 -17.60 -55.90
C GLU A 167 -28.60 -19.10 -55.86
N ARG A 168 -29.60 -19.42 -54.99
CA ARG A 168 -30.61 -20.52 -55.09
C ARG A 168 -30.18 -22.00 -54.88
N ASP A 169 -31.05 -22.96 -54.52
CA ASP A 169 -32.52 -23.05 -54.18
C ASP A 169 -32.66 -24.09 -53.01
N VAL A 170 -33.67 -24.24 -52.11
CA VAL A 170 -35.15 -24.01 -51.99
C VAL A 170 -36.01 -25.30 -52.10
N ALA A 171 -37.20 -25.33 -51.47
CA ALA A 171 -38.18 -26.45 -51.28
C ALA A 171 -37.86 -27.43 -50.12
N LYS A 172 -38.81 -27.98 -49.32
CA LYS A 172 -40.31 -27.95 -49.17
C LYS A 172 -40.64 -28.68 -47.82
N GLU A 173 -41.80 -28.65 -47.13
CA GLU A 173 -43.10 -27.92 -47.15
C GLU A 173 -43.93 -28.23 -45.86
N SER A 174 -45.09 -27.55 -45.66
CA SER A 174 -46.30 -28.00 -44.91
C SER A 174 -46.32 -27.95 -43.36
N LEU A 175 -47.45 -27.69 -42.65
CA LEU A 175 -48.71 -26.97 -42.95
C LEU A 175 -49.52 -26.69 -41.64
N HIS A 176 -50.47 -25.73 -41.69
CA HIS A 176 -51.53 -25.39 -40.71
C HIS A 176 -51.13 -24.82 -39.31
N ALA A 177 -52.02 -24.17 -38.54
CA ALA A 177 -52.96 -23.04 -38.77
C ALA A 177 -53.85 -22.79 -37.52
N VAL A 178 -54.59 -21.66 -37.49
CA VAL A 178 -55.67 -21.25 -36.56
C VAL A 178 -55.20 -20.57 -35.24
N ALA A 179 -56.05 -19.69 -34.69
CA ALA A 179 -55.73 -18.68 -33.68
C ALA A 179 -56.92 -18.39 -32.73
N SER A 180 -56.78 -17.35 -31.86
CA SER A 180 -57.78 -16.78 -30.93
C SER A 180 -58.00 -17.57 -29.62
N LYS A 181 -58.42 -16.98 -28.47
CA LYS A 181 -58.79 -15.57 -28.12
C LYS A 181 -58.81 -15.41 -26.57
N GLU A 182 -58.52 -14.20 -26.04
CA GLU A 182 -59.11 -13.54 -24.83
C GLU A 182 -59.15 -14.25 -23.43
N LYS A 183 -59.18 -13.59 -22.24
CA LYS A 183 -58.79 -12.24 -21.73
C LYS A 183 -58.95 -12.21 -20.17
N LEU A 184 -58.58 -11.09 -19.53
CA LEU A 184 -59.01 -10.59 -18.19
C LEU A 184 -58.42 -11.21 -16.89
N ASP A 185 -57.48 -10.46 -16.30
CA ASP A 185 -57.53 -9.77 -14.99
C ASP A 185 -58.18 -10.42 -13.74
N VAL A 186 -57.51 -10.30 -12.57
CA VAL A 186 -57.92 -9.44 -11.44
C VAL A 186 -56.84 -9.45 -10.32
N ASN A 187 -56.70 -8.35 -9.57
CA ASN A 187 -55.81 -8.21 -8.40
C ASN A 187 -56.40 -8.87 -7.13
N GLU A 188 -55.57 -9.22 -6.14
CA GLU A 188 -55.54 -8.49 -4.84
C GLU A 188 -54.46 -9.00 -3.85
N THR A 189 -54.18 -8.19 -2.83
CA THR A 189 -53.09 -8.36 -1.86
C THR A 189 -53.64 -8.65 -0.46
N ILE A 190 -53.13 -9.67 0.24
CA ILE A 190 -53.44 -9.90 1.68
C ILE A 190 -52.16 -10.12 2.48
N VAL A 191 -52.17 -9.64 3.73
CA VAL A 191 -51.04 -9.48 4.66
C VAL A 191 -50.90 -10.67 5.62
N LEU A 192 -49.67 -10.93 6.08
CA LEU A 192 -49.35 -11.86 7.16
C LEU A 192 -49.44 -11.19 8.54
N GLU A 193 -50.23 -11.72 9.47
CA GLU A 193 -49.89 -11.72 10.91
C GLU A 193 -50.81 -12.62 11.78
N SER A 194 -50.23 -13.33 12.76
CA SER A 194 -50.69 -13.43 14.17
C SER A 194 -49.99 -14.59 14.93
N ASN A 195 -49.92 -14.48 16.27
CA ASN A 195 -49.13 -15.36 17.17
C ASN A 195 -50.01 -16.37 17.95
N ASN A 196 -49.41 -17.39 18.61
CA ASN A 196 -49.49 -17.56 20.09
C ASN A 196 -48.86 -18.85 20.70
N LEU A 197 -48.03 -18.65 21.76
CA LEU A 197 -47.96 -19.34 23.08
C LEU A 197 -47.89 -20.91 23.25
N LEU A 198 -46.70 -21.40 23.69
CA LEU A 198 -46.33 -22.15 24.93
C LEU A 198 -47.41 -22.87 25.82
N PRO A 199 -47.07 -23.85 26.74
CA PRO A 199 -45.94 -24.82 26.82
C PRO A 199 -46.21 -26.23 27.50
N SER A 200 -45.16 -27.10 27.54
CA SER A 200 -44.65 -27.87 28.73
C SER A 200 -44.80 -29.42 28.93
N LYS A 201 -43.68 -30.05 29.41
CA LYS A 201 -43.49 -31.24 30.33
C LYS A 201 -43.92 -32.67 29.88
N ALA A 202 -43.37 -33.80 30.40
CA ALA A 202 -42.08 -34.13 31.06
C ALA A 202 -41.83 -35.68 31.22
N MET A 203 -40.55 -36.09 31.33
CA MET A 203 -39.90 -37.32 31.90
C MET A 203 -40.64 -38.66 32.16
N SER A 204 -39.99 -39.80 31.84
CA SER A 204 -39.67 -40.92 32.79
C SER A 204 -38.81 -42.05 32.13
N HIS A 205 -38.66 -43.24 32.74
CA HIS A 205 -37.49 -44.14 32.62
C HIS A 205 -37.77 -45.66 32.42
N GLN A 206 -36.70 -46.41 32.09
CA GLN A 206 -36.36 -47.83 32.40
C GLN A 206 -36.69 -49.00 31.41
N LYS A 207 -35.59 -49.60 30.91
CA LYS A 207 -35.19 -51.04 30.82
C LYS A 207 -36.20 -52.15 30.44
N PRO A 208 -35.74 -53.16 29.68
CA PRO A 208 -35.33 -54.44 30.33
C PRO A 208 -34.04 -55.08 29.75
N ASN A 209 -33.73 -56.28 30.26
CA ASN A 209 -32.72 -57.25 29.79
C ASN A 209 -33.47 -58.48 29.17
N GLU A 210 -32.90 -59.57 28.64
CA GLU A 210 -31.52 -60.12 28.63
C GLU A 210 -31.21 -60.87 27.29
N ASP A 211 -30.96 -62.19 27.32
CA ASP A 211 -30.50 -63.12 26.23
C ASP A 211 -31.00 -64.57 26.61
N PRO A 212 -30.64 -65.76 26.02
CA PRO A 212 -29.65 -66.04 24.97
C PRO A 212 -29.97 -67.14 23.91
N ASN A 213 -28.92 -67.47 23.13
CA ASN A 213 -28.61 -68.71 22.39
C ASN A 213 -28.74 -68.57 20.84
N ALA A 214 -27.74 -68.06 20.10
CA ALA A 214 -26.39 -68.62 19.83
C ALA A 214 -26.47 -69.97 19.07
N GLN A 215 -25.60 -70.31 18.09
CA GLN A 215 -24.21 -69.96 17.72
C GLN A 215 -24.12 -69.99 16.15
N LYS A 216 -23.08 -69.67 15.35
CA LYS A 216 -21.65 -69.20 15.38
C LYS A 216 -21.27 -68.96 13.87
N GLU A 217 -20.12 -68.51 13.32
CA GLU A 217 -18.84 -67.78 13.59
C GLU A 217 -18.23 -67.52 12.15
N PRO A 218 -17.03 -66.91 11.90
CA PRO A 218 -16.05 -66.29 12.79
C PRO A 218 -15.65 -64.84 12.49
N LEU A 219 -14.93 -64.22 13.42
CA LEU A 219 -14.46 -62.83 13.38
C LEU A 219 -12.94 -62.70 13.16
N LYS A 220 -12.49 -61.49 12.80
CA LYS A 220 -11.18 -60.94 13.22
C LYS A 220 -11.38 -59.52 13.79
N PRO A 221 -10.50 -59.05 14.70
CA PRO A 221 -10.93 -58.18 15.80
C PRO A 221 -10.85 -56.68 15.52
N ALA A 222 -11.79 -55.94 16.11
CA ALA A 222 -11.67 -54.51 16.39
C ALA A 222 -11.22 -54.29 17.85
N ALA A 223 -10.42 -53.25 18.10
CA ALA A 223 -9.95 -52.92 19.45
C ALA A 223 -10.76 -51.77 20.06
N HIS A 224 -11.31 -51.97 21.26
CA HIS A 224 -12.04 -50.94 22.01
C HIS A 224 -11.16 -50.29 23.08
N LEU A 225 -10.99 -48.98 22.96
CA LEU A 225 -11.01 -47.97 24.04
C LEU A 225 -10.67 -48.45 25.47
N HIS A 226 -9.43 -48.21 25.91
CA HIS A 226 -9.18 -47.92 27.32
C HIS A 226 -9.51 -46.43 27.59
N MET A 227 -10.33 -46.16 28.62
CA MET A 227 -10.39 -44.83 29.22
C MET A 227 -9.09 -44.57 30.01
N GLY A 228 -8.08 -44.02 29.34
CA GLY A 228 -6.98 -43.32 29.99
C GLY A 228 -7.41 -41.92 30.39
N ASN A 229 -6.97 -41.43 31.55
CA ASN A 229 -7.33 -40.10 32.04
C ASN A 229 -7.00 -39.01 31.01
N ILE A 230 -8.00 -38.20 30.64
CA ILE A 230 -7.74 -36.86 30.10
C ILE A 230 -7.32 -35.98 31.28
N THR A 231 -6.10 -36.19 31.75
CA THR A 231 -5.35 -35.09 32.34
C THR A 231 -5.15 -34.09 31.23
N THR A 232 -5.89 -32.97 31.27
CA THR A 232 -5.45 -31.74 30.62
C THR A 232 -4.09 -31.41 31.23
N ALA A 233 -3.02 -31.82 30.54
CA ALA A 233 -1.66 -31.56 30.94
C ALA A 233 -1.44 -30.06 30.79
N VAL A 234 -1.76 -29.31 31.86
CA VAL A 234 -1.42 -27.90 32.01
C VAL A 234 0.09 -27.82 31.79
N ARG A 235 0.50 -27.34 30.61
CA ARG A 235 1.90 -27.17 30.28
C ARG A 235 2.46 -26.27 31.38
N LYS A 236 3.37 -26.81 32.19
CA LYS A 236 4.16 -26.00 33.13
C LYS A 236 5.22 -25.26 32.32
N SER A 237 4.77 -24.29 31.52
CA SER A 237 5.63 -23.37 30.80
C SER A 237 6.50 -22.66 31.84
N GLY A 238 7.82 -22.82 31.72
CA GLY A 238 8.72 -21.82 32.25
C GLY A 238 8.71 -20.59 31.35
N VAL A 239 9.54 -19.61 31.69
CA VAL A 239 9.79 -18.45 30.85
C VAL A 239 11.28 -18.20 30.77
N HIS A 240 11.77 -17.91 29.58
CA HIS A 240 13.16 -17.52 29.33
C HIS A 240 13.23 -16.07 28.82
N LYS A 241 14.42 -15.48 28.85
CA LYS A 241 14.66 -14.18 28.22
C LYS A 241 14.85 -14.35 26.71
N VAL A 242 14.25 -13.44 25.94
CA VAL A 242 14.40 -13.35 24.47
C VAL A 242 15.87 -13.48 24.06
N LEU A 243 16.18 -14.41 23.16
CA LEU A 243 17.56 -14.77 22.84
C LEU A 243 18.17 -13.76 21.86
N SER A 244 19.16 -13.01 22.33
CA SER A 244 20.02 -12.15 21.50
C SER A 244 21.02 -12.99 20.66
N LEU A 245 20.50 -13.86 19.81
CA LEU A 245 21.24 -14.79 18.95
C LEU A 245 21.72 -14.08 17.67
N ASP A 246 23.01 -14.20 17.35
CA ASP A 246 23.60 -13.78 16.06
C ASP A 246 24.83 -14.66 15.74
N VAL A 247 24.57 -15.91 15.35
CA VAL A 247 25.59 -16.96 15.16
C VAL A 247 26.02 -17.04 13.69
N THR A 248 27.32 -17.15 13.43
CA THR A 248 27.90 -17.38 12.11
C THR A 248 28.89 -18.55 12.10
N HIS A 249 29.08 -19.19 10.96
CA HIS A 249 30.01 -20.31 10.81
C HIS A 249 31.50 -19.92 10.95
N ALA A 250 31.83 -18.65 10.74
CA ALA A 250 33.16 -18.08 10.91
C ALA A 250 33.08 -16.67 11.54
N PRO A 251 34.16 -16.19 12.21
CA PRO A 251 34.23 -14.81 12.67
C PRO A 251 34.17 -13.82 11.50
N ARG A 252 33.30 -12.83 11.58
CA ARG A 252 33.16 -11.76 10.57
C ARG A 252 34.36 -10.82 10.61
N ASP A 253 34.84 -10.38 9.44
CA ASP A 253 35.82 -9.29 9.37
C ASP A 253 35.16 -7.96 9.81
N PRO A 254 35.67 -7.29 10.88
CA PRO A 254 35.10 -6.03 11.35
C PRO A 254 35.34 -4.84 10.40
N ASN A 255 36.17 -5.00 9.37
CA ASN A 255 36.52 -3.97 8.38
C ASN A 255 35.74 -4.12 7.05
N ALA A 256 34.97 -5.19 6.87
CA ALA A 256 34.24 -5.45 5.64
C ALA A 256 33.20 -4.35 5.33
N LEU A 257 32.92 -4.14 4.05
CA LEU A 257 31.94 -3.14 3.61
C LEU A 257 30.55 -3.47 4.18
N GLY A 258 29.83 -2.44 4.66
CA GLY A 258 28.49 -2.56 5.21
C GLY A 258 28.39 -3.26 6.58
N GLN A 259 29.50 -3.74 7.14
CA GLN A 259 29.54 -4.48 8.40
C GLN A 259 29.07 -3.62 9.60
N PHE A 260 28.37 -4.24 10.54
CA PHE A 260 27.64 -3.58 11.64
C PHE A 260 26.57 -2.58 11.14
N GLY A 261 25.92 -2.88 10.01
CA GLY A 261 24.87 -2.05 9.41
C GLY A 261 25.31 -0.64 8.98
N ARG A 262 26.62 -0.40 8.86
CA ARG A 262 27.18 0.93 8.53
C ARG A 262 26.93 1.29 7.07
N GLY A 263 26.61 2.56 6.81
CA GLY A 263 26.52 3.09 5.45
C GLY A 263 27.89 3.12 4.76
N VAL A 264 27.92 2.79 3.47
CA VAL A 264 29.13 2.79 2.65
C VAL A 264 29.01 3.82 1.54
N VAL A 265 29.91 4.80 1.56
CA VAL A 265 30.10 5.73 0.44
C VAL A 265 31.19 5.15 -0.46
N LEU A 266 30.83 4.83 -1.70
CA LEU A 266 31.79 4.38 -2.71
C LEU A 266 32.54 5.58 -3.33
N PRO A 267 33.76 5.40 -3.87
CA PRO A 267 34.47 6.45 -4.61
C PRO A 267 33.74 6.76 -5.92
N SER A 268 33.72 8.03 -6.35
CA SER A 268 33.00 8.46 -7.56
C SER A 268 33.47 7.82 -8.88
N SER A 269 34.61 7.13 -8.89
CA SER A 269 35.03 6.26 -9.99
C SER A 269 34.13 5.04 -10.20
N GLU A 270 33.32 4.65 -9.21
CA GLU A 270 32.38 3.53 -9.27
C GLU A 270 30.93 3.98 -9.58
N ASP A 271 30.66 5.29 -9.63
CA ASP A 271 29.32 5.87 -9.87
C ASP A 271 28.68 5.40 -11.18
N GLU A 272 29.48 5.07 -12.20
CA GLU A 272 28.97 4.57 -13.48
C GLU A 272 28.42 3.15 -13.37
N GLU A 273 29.12 2.25 -12.66
CA GLU A 273 28.66 0.88 -12.43
C GLU A 273 27.47 0.86 -11.46
N VAL A 274 27.45 1.74 -10.45
CA VAL A 274 26.28 1.94 -9.57
C VAL A 274 25.05 2.37 -10.37
N ARG A 275 25.18 3.33 -11.30
CA ARG A 275 24.06 3.73 -12.18
C ARG A 275 23.63 2.60 -13.12
N LYS A 276 24.59 1.92 -13.75
CA LYS A 276 24.36 0.82 -14.70
C LYS A 276 23.64 -0.38 -14.07
N ARG A 277 23.91 -0.68 -12.80
CA ARG A 277 23.29 -1.79 -12.06
C ARG A 277 22.09 -1.37 -11.20
N TRP A 278 21.70 -0.09 -11.20
CA TRP A 278 20.60 0.41 -10.37
C TRP A 278 19.28 -0.30 -10.68
N ASP A 279 18.93 -0.44 -11.96
CA ASP A 279 17.65 -1.01 -12.41
C ASP A 279 17.59 -2.55 -12.33
N GLU A 280 18.66 -3.22 -11.84
CA GLU A 280 18.58 -4.64 -11.46
C GLU A 280 17.72 -4.86 -10.21
N GLY A 281 17.60 -3.84 -9.33
CA GLY A 281 16.83 -3.94 -8.08
C GLY A 281 16.14 -2.64 -7.63
N HIS A 282 16.43 -1.51 -8.26
CA HIS A 282 16.16 -0.13 -7.80
C HIS A 282 16.72 0.19 -6.41
N PHE A 283 17.95 -0.28 -6.17
CA PHE A 283 18.86 0.08 -5.09
C PHE A 283 20.31 -0.13 -5.56
N ASN A 284 21.30 0.19 -4.74
CA ASN A 284 22.72 0.03 -5.08
C ASN A 284 23.17 -1.45 -5.04
N VAL A 285 22.82 -2.19 -6.09
CA VAL A 285 23.15 -3.61 -6.26
C VAL A 285 24.68 -3.84 -6.29
N TYR A 286 25.43 -2.96 -6.97
CA TYR A 286 26.90 -3.02 -7.02
C TYR A 286 27.55 -2.96 -5.62
N LEU A 287 27.00 -2.14 -4.70
CA LEU A 287 27.42 -2.14 -3.31
C LEU A 287 26.92 -3.39 -2.57
N SER A 288 25.66 -3.79 -2.74
CA SER A 288 25.09 -4.96 -2.06
C SER A 288 25.90 -6.24 -2.34
N ASP A 289 26.37 -6.45 -3.56
CA ASP A 289 27.18 -7.63 -3.91
C ASP A 289 28.57 -7.66 -3.26
N ARG A 290 29.02 -6.53 -2.69
CA ARG A 290 30.32 -6.38 -1.99
C ARG A 290 30.16 -6.35 -0.45
N ILE A 291 28.94 -6.40 0.07
CA ILE A 291 28.63 -6.48 1.51
C ILE A 291 28.42 -7.96 1.88
N PRO A 292 29.01 -8.49 2.98
CA PRO A 292 28.82 -9.88 3.39
C PRO A 292 27.35 -10.28 3.51
N VAL A 293 27.02 -11.51 3.11
CA VAL A 293 25.65 -12.06 3.22
C VAL A 293 25.28 -12.40 4.67
N ASP A 294 26.26 -12.57 5.54
CA ASP A 294 26.09 -12.87 6.96
C ASP A 294 26.31 -11.65 7.86
N ARG A 295 26.41 -10.42 7.29
CA ARG A 295 26.86 -9.21 8.01
C ARG A 295 26.15 -8.97 9.35
N ALA A 296 26.89 -8.41 10.31
CA ALA A 296 26.30 -7.91 11.54
C ALA A 296 25.54 -6.61 11.27
N ILE A 297 24.51 -6.34 12.08
CA ILE A 297 23.73 -5.09 12.12
C ILE A 297 23.63 -4.61 13.59
N PRO A 298 23.33 -3.34 13.86
CA PRO A 298 23.17 -2.89 15.24
C PRO A 298 21.89 -3.45 15.87
N ASP A 299 21.92 -3.81 17.15
CA ASP A 299 20.69 -4.01 17.91
C ASP A 299 19.99 -2.65 18.08
N THR A 300 18.82 -2.51 17.45
CA THR A 300 18.01 -1.29 17.41
C THR A 300 16.82 -1.33 18.36
N ARG A 301 16.63 -2.45 19.08
CA ARG A 301 15.48 -2.65 19.97
C ARG A 301 15.54 -1.68 21.16
N PRO A 302 14.38 -1.29 21.74
CA PRO A 302 14.34 -0.67 23.06
C PRO A 302 15.14 -1.49 24.08
N GLU A 303 15.94 -0.85 24.93
CA GLU A 303 16.84 -1.54 25.88
C GLU A 303 16.11 -2.54 26.79
N VAL A 304 14.88 -2.22 27.17
CA VAL A 304 13.98 -3.10 27.95
C VAL A 304 13.67 -4.44 27.26
N CYS A 305 13.68 -4.50 25.92
CA CYS A 305 13.46 -5.73 25.16
C CYS A 305 14.58 -6.76 25.36
N SER A 306 15.78 -6.35 25.78
CA SER A 306 16.86 -7.27 26.19
C SER A 306 16.54 -8.05 27.47
N GLN A 307 15.56 -7.58 28.25
CA GLN A 307 15.09 -8.19 29.49
C GLN A 307 13.67 -8.76 29.35
N ALA A 308 13.05 -8.67 28.17
CA ALA A 308 11.75 -9.26 27.90
C ALA A 308 11.81 -10.79 28.07
N VAL A 309 10.73 -11.36 28.60
CA VAL A 309 10.56 -12.80 28.79
C VAL A 309 9.43 -13.32 27.94
N VAL A 310 9.56 -14.57 27.52
CA VAL A 310 8.63 -15.32 26.66
C VAL A 310 8.48 -16.74 27.20
N HIS A 311 7.41 -17.44 26.82
CA HIS A 311 7.15 -18.82 27.22
C HIS A 311 8.19 -19.80 26.65
N ASP A 312 8.45 -20.92 27.34
CA ASP A 312 9.44 -21.92 26.89
C ASP A 312 8.94 -22.79 25.73
N ASP A 313 7.63 -22.83 25.50
CA ASP A 313 6.93 -23.73 24.58
C ASP A 313 6.18 -22.98 23.45
N LEU A 314 6.80 -21.90 22.96
CA LEU A 314 6.36 -21.13 21.79
C LEU A 314 6.13 -22.04 20.56
N PRO A 315 5.12 -21.75 19.72
CA PRO A 315 4.81 -22.54 18.54
C PRO A 315 5.92 -22.42 17.48
N SER A 316 6.19 -23.50 16.75
CA SER A 316 7.22 -23.48 15.70
C SER A 316 6.74 -22.74 14.45
N THR A 317 7.65 -22.10 13.70
CA THR A 317 7.33 -21.38 12.46
C THR A 317 7.95 -22.00 11.21
N SER A 318 7.25 -21.88 10.08
CA SER A 318 7.82 -21.93 8.74
C SER A 318 7.98 -20.49 8.23
N VAL A 319 9.22 -20.06 7.96
CA VAL A 319 9.48 -18.74 7.36
C VAL A 319 9.32 -18.84 5.85
N ILE A 320 8.50 -17.98 5.24
CA ILE A 320 8.18 -18.01 3.81
C ILE A 320 8.70 -16.72 3.16
N PHE A 321 9.64 -16.88 2.23
CA PHE A 321 10.06 -15.84 1.30
C PHE A 321 9.43 -16.09 -0.07
N CYS A 322 8.92 -15.05 -0.72
CA CYS A 322 8.47 -15.12 -2.11
C CYS A 322 9.32 -14.16 -2.94
N PHE A 323 9.85 -14.63 -4.08
CA PHE A 323 10.78 -13.86 -4.89
C PHE A 323 10.54 -14.07 -6.39
N VAL A 324 10.80 -13.03 -7.18
CA VAL A 324 10.89 -13.08 -8.65
C VAL A 324 11.99 -12.13 -9.11
N ASP A 325 12.97 -12.67 -9.84
CA ASP A 325 14.14 -11.91 -10.35
C ASP A 325 14.90 -11.12 -9.28
N GLU A 326 14.89 -11.62 -8.04
CA GLU A 326 15.55 -10.96 -6.91
C GLU A 326 17.08 -10.99 -7.01
N VAL A 327 17.70 -9.90 -6.57
CA VAL A 327 19.16 -9.75 -6.49
C VAL A 327 19.76 -10.83 -5.57
N TRP A 328 20.74 -11.56 -6.09
CA TRP A 328 21.42 -12.67 -5.41
C TRP A 328 21.90 -12.31 -3.99
N SER A 329 22.63 -11.20 -3.83
CA SER A 329 23.19 -10.81 -2.54
C SER A 329 22.12 -10.48 -1.48
N THR A 330 20.98 -9.91 -1.87
CA THR A 330 19.89 -9.60 -0.92
C THR A 330 19.03 -10.81 -0.58
N LEU A 331 18.77 -11.70 -1.54
CA LEU A 331 18.07 -12.96 -1.28
C LEU A 331 18.88 -13.82 -0.30
N LEU A 332 20.18 -14.01 -0.55
CA LEU A 332 21.06 -14.74 0.36
C LEU A 332 21.15 -14.08 1.73
N ARG A 333 21.33 -12.74 1.79
CA ARG A 333 21.43 -12.00 3.07
C ARG A 333 20.14 -12.11 3.90
N SER A 334 18.98 -12.15 3.26
CA SER A 334 17.69 -12.39 3.91
C SER A 334 17.66 -13.76 4.60
N VAL A 335 18.01 -14.82 3.87
CA VAL A 335 18.05 -16.20 4.39
C VAL A 335 19.08 -16.36 5.52
N HIS A 336 20.29 -15.82 5.33
CA HIS A 336 21.33 -15.81 6.37
C HIS A 336 20.88 -15.06 7.63
N SER A 337 20.21 -13.91 7.50
CA SER A 337 19.73 -13.15 8.67
C SER A 337 18.72 -13.95 9.51
N VAL A 338 17.86 -14.76 8.88
CA VAL A 338 16.93 -15.67 9.56
C VAL A 338 17.67 -16.84 10.21
N LEU A 339 18.56 -17.53 9.48
CA LEU A 339 19.32 -18.66 10.01
C LEU A 339 20.20 -18.29 11.22
N ASN A 340 20.84 -17.12 11.17
CA ASN A 340 21.81 -16.67 12.16
C ASN A 340 21.15 -16.15 13.46
N ARG A 341 19.88 -15.72 13.40
CA ARG A 341 19.21 -14.92 14.47
C ARG A 341 17.85 -15.48 14.93
N SER A 342 17.50 -16.69 14.51
CA SER A 342 16.27 -17.38 14.94
C SER A 342 16.61 -18.58 15.81
N PRO A 343 15.98 -18.77 16.99
CA PRO A 343 16.23 -19.93 17.84
C PRO A 343 16.04 -21.26 17.07
N PRO A 344 17.05 -22.17 17.06
CA PRO A 344 17.01 -23.37 16.22
C PRO A 344 15.88 -24.37 16.52
N HIS A 345 15.17 -24.24 17.64
CA HIS A 345 14.01 -25.07 17.98
C HIS A 345 12.67 -24.46 17.48
N LEU A 346 12.60 -23.14 17.27
CA LEU A 346 11.40 -22.44 16.78
C LEU A 346 11.34 -22.37 15.26
N LEU A 347 12.50 -22.19 14.60
CA LEU A 347 12.58 -22.20 13.14
C LEU A 347 12.46 -23.65 12.62
N THR A 348 11.29 -24.04 12.13
CA THR A 348 11.07 -25.36 11.50
C THR A 348 11.84 -25.44 10.18
N GLU A 349 11.57 -24.49 9.30
CA GLU A 349 12.11 -24.41 7.94
C GLU A 349 12.04 -22.98 7.37
N ILE A 350 12.78 -22.75 6.30
CA ILE A 350 12.72 -21.57 5.43
C ILE A 350 12.29 -22.04 4.04
N ILE A 351 11.24 -21.45 3.49
CA ILE A 351 10.64 -21.81 2.20
C ILE A 351 10.84 -20.65 1.24
N LEU A 352 11.62 -20.86 0.19
CA LEU A 352 11.86 -19.88 -0.87
C LEU A 352 10.96 -20.20 -2.06
N VAL A 353 9.91 -19.41 -2.27
CA VAL A 353 8.98 -19.57 -3.39
C VAL A 353 9.43 -18.70 -4.57
N ASP A 354 9.92 -19.36 -5.63
CA ASP A 354 10.28 -18.74 -6.90
C ASP A 354 9.03 -18.55 -7.76
N ASP A 355 8.55 -17.31 -7.85
CA ASP A 355 7.46 -16.87 -8.73
C ASP A 355 7.95 -16.71 -10.18
N PHE A 356 8.47 -17.82 -10.73
CA PHE A 356 8.91 -17.96 -12.12
C PHE A 356 9.94 -16.91 -12.56
N SER A 357 11.02 -16.76 -11.78
CA SER A 357 12.17 -15.92 -12.12
C SER A 357 12.78 -16.29 -13.48
N THR A 358 13.30 -15.30 -14.19
CA THR A 358 14.02 -15.39 -15.46
C THR A 358 15.54 -15.49 -15.30
N LYS A 359 16.13 -15.05 -14.16
CA LYS A 359 17.60 -15.05 -14.00
C LYS A 359 18.15 -16.46 -13.78
N ASP A 360 19.14 -16.86 -14.58
CA ASP A 360 19.80 -18.18 -14.47
C ASP A 360 20.43 -18.43 -13.09
N TYR A 361 21.02 -17.40 -12.48
CA TYR A 361 21.63 -17.51 -11.15
C TYR A 361 20.64 -17.88 -10.05
N LEU A 362 19.33 -17.63 -10.26
CA LEU A 362 18.27 -18.03 -9.32
C LEU A 362 17.84 -19.49 -9.49
N LYS A 363 18.32 -20.22 -10.50
CA LYS A 363 17.95 -21.64 -10.77
C LYS A 363 18.96 -22.59 -10.11
N GLU A 364 19.58 -23.49 -10.86
CA GLU A 364 20.55 -24.48 -10.34
C GLU A 364 21.65 -23.90 -9.42
N PRO A 365 22.20 -22.69 -9.66
CA PRO A 365 23.18 -22.10 -8.74
C PRO A 365 22.60 -21.78 -7.35
N LEU A 366 21.34 -21.36 -7.28
CA LEU A 366 20.62 -21.14 -6.02
C LEU A 366 20.26 -22.47 -5.34
N ASP A 367 19.78 -23.46 -6.10
CA ASP A 367 19.49 -24.80 -5.57
C ASP A 367 20.76 -25.42 -4.96
N LYS A 368 21.89 -25.34 -5.67
CA LYS A 368 23.21 -25.77 -5.20
C LYS A 368 23.65 -24.98 -3.96
N TYR A 369 23.52 -23.66 -3.94
CA TYR A 369 23.92 -22.85 -2.79
C TYR A 369 23.06 -23.14 -1.55
N MET A 370 21.74 -23.30 -1.70
CA MET A 370 20.86 -23.53 -0.56
C MET A 370 20.92 -24.96 -0.03
N SER A 371 21.37 -25.93 -0.83
CA SER A 371 21.53 -27.34 -0.41
C SER A 371 22.44 -27.55 0.81
N GLN A 372 23.31 -26.58 1.15
CA GLN A 372 24.15 -26.62 2.35
C GLN A 372 23.40 -26.34 3.66
N PHE A 373 22.14 -25.88 3.60
CA PHE A 373 21.32 -25.52 4.75
C PHE A 373 20.13 -26.49 4.88
N PRO A 374 20.16 -27.50 5.77
CA PRO A 374 19.12 -28.54 5.85
C PRO A 374 17.70 -28.07 6.15
N LYS A 375 17.53 -26.80 6.57
CA LYS A 375 16.23 -26.16 6.83
C LYS A 375 15.73 -25.29 5.67
N VAL A 376 16.50 -25.10 4.60
CA VAL A 376 16.09 -24.27 3.45
C VAL A 376 15.53 -25.16 2.33
N ARG A 377 14.31 -24.87 1.91
CA ARG A 377 13.58 -25.56 0.85
C ARG A 377 13.19 -24.55 -0.23
N ILE A 378 13.38 -24.90 -1.50
CA ILE A 378 12.96 -24.06 -2.64
C ILE A 378 11.74 -24.67 -3.32
N VAL A 379 10.75 -23.83 -3.63
CA VAL A 379 9.51 -24.17 -4.33
C VAL A 379 9.49 -23.40 -5.64
N ARG A 380 9.46 -24.10 -6.77
CA ARG A 380 9.46 -23.49 -8.11
C ARG A 380 8.03 -23.45 -8.67
N LEU A 381 7.48 -22.27 -8.93
CA LEU A 381 6.22 -22.15 -9.67
C LEU A 381 6.47 -22.39 -11.17
N LYS A 382 5.50 -23.01 -11.85
CA LYS A 382 5.60 -23.39 -13.27
C LYS A 382 5.34 -22.25 -14.25
N GLU A 383 4.72 -21.19 -13.76
CA GLU A 383 4.37 -19.96 -14.46
C GLU A 383 4.31 -18.83 -13.43
N ARG A 384 4.29 -17.58 -13.88
CA ARG A 384 4.27 -16.42 -12.99
C ARG A 384 2.86 -16.12 -12.48
N GLN A 385 2.66 -16.29 -11.18
CA GLN A 385 1.37 -16.17 -10.48
C GLN A 385 1.32 -14.96 -9.53
N GLY A 386 2.47 -14.37 -9.18
CA GLY A 386 2.62 -13.18 -8.34
C GLY A 386 2.62 -13.44 -6.83
N LEU A 387 2.94 -12.40 -6.06
CA LEU A 387 3.19 -12.46 -4.61
C LEU A 387 2.07 -13.19 -3.84
N ILE A 388 0.82 -12.86 -4.14
CA ILE A 388 -0.34 -13.37 -3.40
C ILE A 388 -0.41 -14.90 -3.52
N ARG A 389 -0.32 -15.43 -4.76
CA ARG A 389 -0.39 -16.87 -5.03
C ARG A 389 0.91 -17.59 -4.68
N ALA A 390 2.07 -16.93 -4.77
CA ALA A 390 3.33 -17.46 -4.26
C ALA A 390 3.28 -17.68 -2.73
N ARG A 391 2.70 -16.74 -1.97
CA ARG A 391 2.47 -16.89 -0.53
C ARG A 391 1.53 -18.05 -0.21
N LEU A 392 0.45 -18.22 -0.97
CA LEU A 392 -0.45 -19.38 -0.84
C LEU A 392 0.27 -20.71 -1.13
N ALA A 393 1.12 -20.77 -2.16
CA ALA A 393 1.92 -21.95 -2.48
C ALA A 393 2.93 -22.30 -1.36
N GLY A 394 3.57 -21.30 -0.77
CA GLY A 394 4.44 -21.48 0.41
C GLY A 394 3.67 -21.98 1.63
N ALA A 395 2.52 -21.35 1.94
CA ALA A 395 1.65 -21.74 3.07
C ALA A 395 1.11 -23.17 2.95
N ALA A 396 0.79 -23.61 1.72
CA ALA A 396 0.28 -24.94 1.43
C ALA A 396 1.31 -26.04 1.75
N VAL A 397 2.60 -25.82 1.46
CA VAL A 397 3.64 -26.82 1.70
C VAL A 397 4.32 -26.70 3.07
N ALA A 398 4.15 -25.58 3.77
CA ALA A 398 4.72 -25.30 5.09
C ALA A 398 4.32 -26.33 6.16
N THR A 399 5.23 -26.63 7.09
CA THR A 399 5.04 -27.67 8.12
C THR A 399 4.97 -27.14 9.56
N GLY A 400 5.41 -25.91 9.82
CA GLY A 400 5.32 -25.25 11.12
C GLY A 400 3.88 -24.92 11.55
N GLU A 401 3.72 -24.66 12.85
CA GLU A 401 2.45 -24.24 13.44
C GLU A 401 2.09 -22.78 13.08
N VAL A 402 3.11 -21.93 12.94
CA VAL A 402 3.04 -20.54 12.51
C VAL A 402 3.57 -20.40 11.08
N LEU A 403 2.98 -19.49 10.31
CA LEU A 403 3.52 -18.98 9.06
C LEU A 403 4.12 -17.60 9.33
N THR A 404 5.41 -17.41 9.04
CA THR A 404 6.08 -16.11 9.12
C THR A 404 6.47 -15.66 7.71
N PHE A 405 5.76 -14.68 7.16
CA PHE A 405 6.05 -14.14 5.83
C PHE A 405 7.11 -13.03 5.93
N LEU A 406 8.07 -13.06 5.02
CA LEU A 406 9.10 -12.04 4.84
C LEU A 406 9.33 -11.78 3.34
N ASP A 407 9.67 -10.54 2.99
CA ASP A 407 10.07 -10.20 1.61
C ASP A 407 11.56 -10.51 1.38
N SER A 408 11.97 -10.77 0.14
CA SER A 408 13.30 -11.33 -0.20
C SER A 408 14.49 -10.35 -0.17
N HIS A 409 14.35 -9.25 0.57
CA HIS A 409 15.34 -8.17 0.69
C HIS A 409 15.29 -7.51 2.07
N VAL A 410 15.48 -8.34 3.09
CA VAL A 410 15.39 -7.98 4.52
C VAL A 410 16.62 -8.41 5.31
N GLU A 411 16.79 -7.83 6.50
CA GLU A 411 17.76 -8.28 7.51
C GLU A 411 17.09 -8.30 8.88
N CYS A 412 16.81 -9.50 9.41
CA CYS A 412 16.25 -9.69 10.74
C CYS A 412 17.25 -9.24 11.83
N ASN A 413 16.76 -8.61 12.90
CA ASN A 413 17.59 -8.23 14.05
C ASN A 413 17.64 -9.34 15.12
N VAL A 414 18.49 -9.17 16.14
CA VAL A 414 18.63 -10.12 17.25
C VAL A 414 17.34 -10.24 18.05
N GLY A 415 16.94 -11.46 18.40
CA GLY A 415 15.70 -11.73 19.15
C GLY A 415 14.42 -11.23 18.44
N TRP A 416 14.41 -11.18 17.10
CA TRP A 416 13.24 -10.73 16.33
C TRP A 416 12.05 -11.71 16.41
N LEU A 417 12.30 -13.01 16.51
CA LEU A 417 11.28 -14.02 16.28
C LEU A 417 10.43 -14.32 17.52
N GLU A 418 11.04 -14.50 18.69
CA GLU A 418 10.32 -14.89 19.91
C GLU A 418 9.22 -13.87 20.31
N PRO A 419 9.42 -12.54 20.24
CA PRO A 419 8.37 -11.57 20.55
C PRO A 419 7.18 -11.59 19.59
N LEU A 420 7.32 -12.16 18.38
CA LEU A 420 6.19 -12.41 17.48
C LEU A 420 5.43 -13.67 17.91
N LEU A 421 6.15 -14.79 18.09
CA LEU A 421 5.56 -16.08 18.43
C LEU A 421 4.84 -16.05 19.79
N GLU A 422 5.34 -15.28 20.75
CA GLU A 422 4.70 -15.02 22.06
C GLU A 422 3.26 -14.48 21.91
N ARG A 423 3.00 -13.60 20.91
CA ARG A 423 1.65 -13.04 20.72
C ARG A 423 0.66 -14.08 20.22
N ILE A 424 1.12 -14.96 19.33
CA ILE A 424 0.34 -16.07 18.75
C ILE A 424 0.14 -17.19 19.78
N TYR A 425 1.11 -17.40 20.67
CA TYR A 425 1.00 -18.30 21.82
C TYR A 425 -0.08 -17.80 22.81
N LEU A 426 -0.08 -16.50 23.14
CA LEU A 426 -1.07 -15.89 24.03
C LEU A 426 -2.49 -15.86 23.43
N ASP A 427 -2.62 -15.56 22.14
CA ASP A 427 -3.86 -15.72 21.36
C ASP A 427 -3.53 -15.95 19.88
N ARG A 428 -3.89 -17.12 19.36
CA ARG A 428 -3.62 -17.51 17.96
C ARG A 428 -4.28 -16.60 16.92
N ARG A 429 -5.26 -15.78 17.32
CA ARG A 429 -5.94 -14.82 16.46
C ARG A 429 -5.21 -13.47 16.33
N LYS A 430 -4.14 -13.28 17.10
CA LYS A 430 -3.22 -12.14 16.93
C LYS A 430 -2.29 -12.38 15.74
N VAL A 431 -2.10 -11.34 14.95
CA VAL A 431 -1.27 -11.34 13.75
C VAL A 431 -0.18 -10.29 13.93
N PRO A 432 0.94 -10.65 14.60
CA PRO A 432 2.00 -9.72 14.92
C PRO A 432 2.90 -9.40 13.71
N CYS A 433 3.19 -8.12 13.55
CA CYS A 433 4.19 -7.56 12.64
C CYS A 433 5.44 -7.10 13.40
N PRO A 434 6.65 -7.26 12.84
CA PRO A 434 7.82 -6.55 13.35
C PRO A 434 7.69 -5.04 13.09
N VAL A 435 8.46 -4.22 13.81
CA VAL A 435 8.80 -2.89 13.32
C VAL A 435 9.69 -3.05 12.09
N ILE A 436 9.23 -2.53 10.96
CA ILE A 436 9.94 -2.59 9.68
C ILE A 436 10.91 -1.41 9.62
N GLU A 437 12.21 -1.71 9.74
CA GLU A 437 13.28 -0.72 9.70
C GLU A 437 13.78 -0.50 8.27
N VAL A 438 14.46 0.62 8.00
CA VAL A 438 14.87 0.97 6.64
C VAL A 438 16.32 0.57 6.39
N ILE A 439 16.54 -0.33 5.45
CA ILE A 439 17.85 -0.50 4.82
C ILE A 439 17.92 0.50 3.66
N ASN A 440 18.93 1.37 3.67
CA ASN A 440 19.07 2.48 2.73
C ASN A 440 19.33 2.00 1.30
N ASP A 441 18.63 2.59 0.32
CA ASP A 441 18.71 2.21 -1.10
C ASP A 441 20.05 2.55 -1.77
N LYS A 442 20.86 3.43 -1.19
CA LYS A 442 22.08 3.99 -1.80
C LYS A 442 23.36 3.56 -1.09
N ASP A 443 23.39 3.65 0.24
CA ASP A 443 24.58 3.35 1.06
C ASP A 443 24.47 2.04 1.86
N MET A 444 23.34 1.33 1.76
CA MET A 444 23.04 0.07 2.45
C MET A 444 23.16 0.15 4.00
N SER A 445 23.08 1.35 4.59
CA SER A 445 22.99 1.54 6.04
C SER A 445 21.68 0.96 6.60
N TYR A 446 21.77 0.42 7.82
CA TYR A 446 20.64 -0.10 8.57
C TYR A 446 20.12 1.00 9.51
N MET A 447 18.94 1.56 9.23
CA MET A 447 18.44 2.78 9.87
C MET A 447 17.27 2.50 10.82
N LEU A 448 17.45 2.89 12.09
CA LEU A 448 16.45 2.79 13.14
C LEU A 448 15.18 3.60 12.83
N ILE A 449 14.03 2.98 13.05
CA ILE A 449 12.70 3.61 13.04
C ILE A 449 12.13 3.73 14.45
N ASP A 450 11.29 4.75 14.65
CA ASP A 450 10.58 5.04 15.89
C ASP A 450 9.58 3.93 16.26
N ASN A 451 9.42 3.64 17.55
CA ASN A 451 8.52 2.61 18.04
C ASN A 451 7.05 3.00 17.81
N PHE A 452 6.71 4.28 17.96
CA PHE A 452 5.31 4.73 18.05
C PHE A 452 4.63 4.95 16.69
N GLN A 453 4.83 4.04 15.74
CA GLN A 453 4.20 4.08 14.41
C GLN A 453 3.21 2.92 14.24
N ARG A 454 2.08 3.20 13.58
CA ARG A 454 1.13 2.18 13.14
C ARG A 454 0.80 2.32 11.65
N GLY A 455 0.54 1.18 11.02
CA GLY A 455 0.03 1.13 9.65
C GLY A 455 -1.43 1.57 9.61
N ILE A 456 -1.74 2.43 8.65
CA ILE A 456 -3.07 2.98 8.38
C ILE A 456 -3.37 2.88 6.88
N PHE A 457 -4.57 3.31 6.49
CA PHE A 457 -4.86 3.66 5.11
C PHE A 457 -5.54 5.04 5.04
N LYS A 458 -5.59 5.62 3.85
CA LYS A 458 -6.43 6.77 3.51
C LYS A 458 -7.27 6.43 2.29
N TRP A 459 -8.38 7.13 2.08
CA TRP A 459 -9.15 6.96 0.85
C TRP A 459 -8.32 7.35 -0.38
N PRO A 460 -8.39 6.59 -1.50
CA PRO A 460 -9.12 5.33 -1.71
C PRO A 460 -8.27 4.07 -1.46
N LEU A 461 -8.22 3.58 -0.21
CA LEU A 461 -7.45 2.38 0.21
C LEU A 461 -5.92 2.45 -0.08
N VAL A 462 -5.32 3.63 0.10
CA VAL A 462 -3.86 3.82 -0.01
C VAL A 462 -3.21 3.60 1.36
N PHE A 463 -2.30 2.62 1.47
CA PHE A 463 -1.54 2.36 2.69
C PHE A 463 -0.61 3.53 3.08
N GLY A 464 -0.41 3.74 4.38
CA GLY A 464 0.61 4.63 4.90
C GLY A 464 0.96 4.36 6.36
N TRP A 465 2.03 5.00 6.83
CA TRP A 465 2.40 5.01 8.24
C TRP A 465 1.87 6.28 8.92
N ASN A 466 1.42 6.15 10.16
CA ASN A 466 1.13 7.29 11.03
C ASN A 466 1.75 7.11 12.41
N ALA A 467 2.24 8.19 13.00
CA ALA A 467 2.66 8.18 14.39
C ALA A 467 1.44 8.16 15.33
N LEU A 468 1.56 7.51 16.48
CA LEU A 468 0.61 7.70 17.58
C LEU A 468 0.77 9.13 18.12
N SER A 469 -0.34 9.81 18.41
CA SER A 469 -0.28 11.13 19.03
C SER A 469 0.19 11.01 20.49
N GLU A 470 0.87 12.04 21.00
CA GLU A 470 1.31 12.09 22.40
C GLU A 470 0.15 11.86 23.38
N ASP A 471 -1.04 12.41 23.08
CA ASP A 471 -2.23 12.20 23.91
C ASP A 471 -2.81 10.79 23.82
N TYR A 472 -2.68 10.10 22.68
CA TYR A 472 -3.05 8.68 22.59
C TYR A 472 -2.10 7.82 23.42
N ILE A 473 -0.78 8.08 23.33
CA ILE A 473 0.25 7.40 24.13
C ILE A 473 0.01 7.64 25.63
N ARG A 474 -0.20 8.91 26.02
CA ARG A 474 -0.46 9.36 27.40
C ARG A 474 -1.74 8.74 27.97
N LYS A 475 -2.84 8.73 27.20
CA LYS A 475 -4.16 8.23 27.63
C LYS A 475 -4.17 6.71 27.87
N HIS A 476 -3.40 5.95 27.10
CA HIS A 476 -3.34 4.49 27.19
C HIS A 476 -2.06 3.97 27.89
N ASN A 477 -1.22 4.87 28.42
CA ASN A 477 0.05 4.58 29.10
C ASN A 477 0.99 3.64 28.31
N ILE A 478 1.13 3.90 27.00
CA ILE A 478 1.91 3.05 26.08
C ILE A 478 3.40 3.33 26.25
N THR A 479 4.19 2.29 26.52
CA THR A 479 5.65 2.34 26.61
C THR A 479 6.32 2.03 25.27
N VAL A 480 7.63 2.25 25.18
CA VAL A 480 8.43 2.00 23.96
C VAL A 480 8.48 0.53 23.52
N SER A 481 8.05 -0.41 24.36
CA SER A 481 8.08 -1.86 24.11
C SER A 481 6.71 -2.50 23.90
N ASP A 482 5.62 -1.77 24.14
CA ASP A 482 4.28 -2.36 24.14
C ASP A 482 3.74 -2.64 22.73
N PRO A 483 2.98 -3.73 22.52
CA PRO A 483 2.30 -4.01 21.26
C PRO A 483 1.36 -2.88 20.83
N ILE A 484 1.51 -2.39 19.60
CA ILE A 484 0.70 -1.30 19.04
C ILE A 484 -0.38 -1.88 18.11
N ARG A 485 -1.65 -1.69 18.48
CA ARG A 485 -2.81 -2.07 17.63
C ARG A 485 -2.74 -1.34 16.29
N CYS A 486 -2.80 -2.10 15.20
CA CYS A 486 -2.51 -1.63 13.85
C CYS A 486 -3.73 -1.79 12.93
N PRO A 487 -4.43 -0.71 12.51
CA PRO A 487 -5.58 -0.79 11.63
C PRO A 487 -5.37 -1.62 10.36
N VAL A 488 -4.27 -1.36 9.64
CA VAL A 488 -3.88 -2.11 8.44
C VAL A 488 -2.40 -2.41 8.48
N MET A 489 -2.00 -3.66 8.19
CA MET A 489 -0.59 -4.02 8.07
C MET A 489 0.01 -3.57 6.73
N ALA A 490 1.34 -3.37 6.70
CA ALA A 490 2.07 -3.17 5.45
C ALA A 490 2.02 -4.40 4.52
N GLY A 491 1.70 -5.58 5.06
CA GLY A 491 1.51 -6.82 4.31
C GLY A 491 2.81 -7.55 3.98
N GLY A 492 3.94 -6.86 3.83
CA GLY A 492 5.25 -7.45 3.58
C GLY A 492 5.66 -8.50 4.64
N LEU A 493 5.81 -8.05 5.89
CA LEU A 493 6.34 -8.84 7.00
C LEU A 493 5.29 -9.04 8.10
N PHE A 494 4.94 -10.29 8.42
CA PHE A 494 4.04 -10.65 9.53
C PHE A 494 4.15 -12.13 9.91
N SER A 495 3.63 -12.51 11.09
CA SER A 495 3.42 -13.90 11.49
C SER A 495 1.96 -14.19 11.83
N ILE A 496 1.49 -15.42 11.59
CA ILE A 496 0.11 -15.86 11.85
C ILE A 496 0.05 -17.36 12.17
N ASP A 497 -0.84 -17.79 13.08
CA ASP A 497 -1.16 -19.23 13.24
C ASP A 497 -1.64 -19.81 11.90
N LYS A 498 -1.00 -20.90 11.46
CA LYS A 498 -1.33 -21.56 10.19
C LYS A 498 -2.80 -21.94 10.14
N LYS A 499 -3.39 -22.44 11.23
CA LYS A 499 -4.80 -22.86 11.25
C LYS A 499 -5.72 -21.64 11.10
N TYR A 500 -5.45 -20.56 11.81
CA TYR A 500 -6.21 -19.31 11.72
C TYR A 500 -6.13 -18.68 10.31
N PHE A 501 -4.96 -18.72 9.65
CA PHE A 501 -4.84 -18.27 8.26
C PHE A 501 -5.77 -19.03 7.31
N TYR A 502 -5.91 -20.35 7.46
CA TYR A 502 -6.87 -21.15 6.68
C TYR A 502 -8.33 -20.93 7.10
N GLU A 503 -8.61 -20.67 8.38
CA GLU A 503 -9.97 -20.33 8.86
C GLU A 503 -10.46 -19.00 8.29
N LEU A 504 -9.58 -18.01 8.14
CA LEU A 504 -9.85 -16.75 7.42
C LEU A 504 -9.99 -16.93 5.90
N GLY A 505 -9.96 -18.16 5.39
CA GLY A 505 -10.00 -18.47 3.96
C GLY A 505 -8.73 -18.07 3.20
N THR A 506 -7.62 -17.83 3.90
CA THR A 506 -6.37 -17.26 3.36
C THR A 506 -6.61 -15.91 2.65
N TYR A 507 -5.75 -15.51 1.71
CA TYR A 507 -6.04 -14.41 0.79
C TYR A 507 -7.15 -14.80 -0.20
N ASP A 508 -7.95 -13.84 -0.66
CA ASP A 508 -8.85 -14.03 -1.80
C ASP A 508 -8.05 -14.48 -3.06
N PRO A 509 -8.31 -15.69 -3.60
CA PRO A 509 -7.56 -16.22 -4.76
C PRO A 509 -7.85 -15.45 -6.06
N GLY A 510 -8.95 -14.69 -6.09
CA GLY A 510 -9.32 -13.80 -7.19
C GLY A 510 -8.56 -12.48 -7.24
N LEU A 511 -7.71 -12.18 -6.25
CA LEU A 511 -6.72 -11.11 -6.35
C LEU A 511 -5.59 -11.54 -7.31
N ASP A 512 -5.21 -10.65 -8.23
CA ASP A 512 -4.16 -10.90 -9.21
C ASP A 512 -2.85 -10.22 -8.81
N VAL A 513 -1.74 -10.96 -8.88
CA VAL A 513 -0.35 -10.49 -8.75
C VAL A 513 0.02 -9.83 -7.40
N TRP A 514 -0.37 -8.58 -7.19
CA TRP A 514 0.02 -7.73 -6.07
C TRP A 514 -0.89 -6.50 -5.97
N GLY A 515 -1.12 -6.02 -4.74
CA GLY A 515 -1.84 -4.80 -4.43
C GLY A 515 -3.24 -5.11 -3.90
N GLY A 516 -3.56 -4.55 -2.73
CA GLY A 516 -4.85 -4.73 -2.04
C GLY A 516 -4.90 -5.93 -1.09
N GLU A 517 -3.99 -6.91 -1.20
CA GLU A 517 -3.98 -8.09 -0.32
C GLU A 517 -3.72 -7.74 1.15
N ASN A 518 -2.96 -6.67 1.40
CA ASN A 518 -2.69 -6.18 2.75
C ASN A 518 -3.92 -5.49 3.38
N MET A 519 -4.77 -4.83 2.58
CA MET A 519 -6.06 -4.30 3.00
C MET A 519 -7.04 -5.44 3.29
N GLU A 520 -7.14 -6.37 2.34
CA GLU A 520 -8.03 -7.53 2.35
C GLU A 520 -7.84 -8.39 3.61
N ILE A 521 -6.60 -8.82 3.88
CA ILE A 521 -6.30 -9.63 5.06
C ILE A 521 -6.46 -8.82 6.36
N SER A 522 -6.21 -7.51 6.34
CA SER A 522 -6.39 -6.66 7.53
C SER A 522 -7.87 -6.55 7.93
N PHE A 523 -8.75 -6.33 6.94
CA PHE A 523 -10.20 -6.30 7.16
C PHE A 523 -10.71 -7.67 7.58
N LYS A 524 -10.25 -8.78 6.97
CA LYS A 524 -10.52 -10.15 7.44
C LYS A 524 -10.15 -10.34 8.91
N ILE A 525 -8.92 -10.05 9.31
CA ILE A 525 -8.43 -10.27 10.68
C ILE A 525 -9.28 -9.48 11.68
N TRP A 526 -9.43 -8.17 11.50
CA TRP A 526 -10.16 -7.32 12.45
C TRP A 526 -11.66 -7.62 12.48
N MET A 527 -12.31 -7.67 11.33
CA MET A 527 -13.78 -7.79 11.27
C MET A 527 -14.25 -9.20 11.64
N CYS A 528 -13.43 -10.24 11.42
CA CYS A 528 -13.76 -11.61 11.80
C CYS A 528 -13.26 -12.01 13.20
N GLY A 529 -12.77 -11.05 14.00
CA GLY A 529 -12.55 -11.22 15.45
C GLY A 529 -11.18 -11.77 15.84
N GLY A 530 -10.13 -11.32 15.15
CA GLY A 530 -8.74 -11.31 15.60
C GLY A 530 -8.17 -9.89 15.67
N GLU A 531 -6.85 -9.78 15.75
CA GLU A 531 -6.17 -8.52 16.05
C GLU A 531 -4.81 -8.42 15.35
N ILE A 532 -4.43 -7.21 14.90
CA ILE A 532 -3.12 -6.93 14.29
C ILE A 532 -2.31 -6.04 15.24
N GLU A 533 -1.09 -6.46 15.57
CA GLU A 533 -0.19 -5.75 16.49
C GLU A 533 1.16 -5.52 15.82
N ILE A 534 1.75 -4.33 15.95
CA ILE A 534 3.18 -4.11 15.70
C ILE A 534 3.92 -4.30 17.01
N ILE A 535 5.01 -5.07 17.00
CA ILE A 535 5.73 -5.48 18.21
C ILE A 535 7.10 -4.78 18.26
N PRO A 536 7.30 -3.73 19.09
CA PRO A 536 8.53 -2.92 19.06
C PRO A 536 9.84 -3.66 19.39
N CYS A 537 9.73 -4.77 20.13
CA CYS A 537 10.84 -5.68 20.43
C CYS A 537 11.22 -6.61 19.26
N SER A 538 10.34 -6.77 18.27
CA SER A 538 10.66 -7.47 17.02
C SER A 538 11.02 -6.47 15.93
N ARG A 539 12.21 -6.60 15.35
CA ARG A 539 12.73 -5.64 14.36
C ARG A 539 13.34 -6.36 13.16
N VAL A 540 12.99 -5.90 11.96
CA VAL A 540 13.51 -6.43 10.70
C VAL A 540 13.72 -5.26 9.74
N GLY A 541 14.95 -5.08 9.27
CA GLY A 541 15.27 -4.09 8.23
C GLY A 541 14.79 -4.56 6.86
N HIS A 542 14.36 -3.62 6.03
CA HIS A 542 13.82 -3.87 4.69
C HIS A 542 14.35 -2.83 3.69
N ILE A 543 14.73 -3.26 2.48
CA ILE A 543 15.19 -2.34 1.41
C ILE A 543 13.98 -1.71 0.74
N PHE A 544 13.66 -0.46 1.10
CA PHE A 544 12.57 0.30 0.47
C PHE A 544 13.00 0.84 -0.90
N ARG A 545 12.44 0.26 -1.97
CA ARG A 545 12.76 0.58 -3.36
C ARG A 545 11.88 1.71 -3.88
N GLY A 546 12.44 2.60 -4.72
CA GLY A 546 11.68 3.68 -5.36
C GLY A 546 10.74 3.22 -6.49
N GLN A 547 11.00 2.05 -7.07
CA GLN A 547 10.19 1.40 -8.11
C GLN A 547 10.25 -0.13 -7.93
N ASN A 548 9.40 -0.88 -8.64
CA ASN A 548 9.38 -2.35 -8.62
C ASN A 548 10.23 -2.87 -9.80
N PRO A 549 11.31 -3.63 -9.59
CA PRO A 549 12.21 -4.06 -10.68
C PRO A 549 11.64 -5.20 -11.54
N TYR A 550 10.53 -5.80 -11.11
CA TYR A 550 9.79 -6.80 -11.87
C TYR A 550 8.70 -6.16 -12.74
N SER A 551 8.51 -6.69 -13.95
CA SER A 551 7.35 -6.38 -14.80
C SER A 551 6.03 -6.77 -14.13
N PHE A 552 4.90 -6.31 -14.65
CA PHE A 552 3.59 -6.90 -14.36
C PHE A 552 3.11 -7.70 -15.60
N PRO A 553 2.50 -8.89 -15.46
CA PRO A 553 1.98 -9.66 -16.60
C PRO A 553 0.80 -9.01 -17.32
N LYS A 554 0.09 -8.12 -16.61
CA LYS A 554 -0.99 -7.24 -17.09
C LYS A 554 -0.58 -5.79 -16.78
N ASP A 555 -1.41 -4.83 -17.17
CA ASP A 555 -1.22 -3.44 -16.71
C ASP A 555 -1.24 -3.36 -15.16
N ARG A 556 -0.20 -2.73 -14.56
CA ARG A 556 -0.05 -2.65 -13.11
C ARG A 556 -1.21 -1.90 -12.47
N GLN A 557 -1.60 -0.75 -13.02
CA GLN A 557 -2.61 0.11 -12.43
C GLN A 557 -3.97 -0.60 -12.42
N LYS A 558 -4.41 -1.11 -13.57
CA LYS A 558 -5.68 -1.87 -13.69
C LYS A 558 -5.70 -3.12 -12.80
N THR A 559 -4.56 -3.78 -12.59
CA THR A 559 -4.47 -4.94 -11.69
C THR A 559 -4.71 -4.53 -10.24
N VAL A 560 -4.03 -3.49 -9.75
CA VAL A 560 -4.20 -2.97 -8.38
C VAL A 560 -5.61 -2.39 -8.19
N GLU A 561 -6.11 -1.61 -9.14
CA GLU A 561 -7.46 -1.03 -9.12
C GLU A 561 -8.55 -2.10 -9.04
N ARG A 562 -8.47 -3.14 -9.88
CA ARG A 562 -9.38 -4.28 -9.85
C ARG A 562 -9.33 -5.01 -8.51
N ASN A 563 -8.13 -5.26 -7.97
CA ASN A 563 -7.98 -5.91 -6.67
C ASN A 563 -8.60 -5.08 -5.55
N LEU A 564 -8.32 -3.77 -5.50
CA LEU A 564 -8.92 -2.88 -4.50
C LEU A 564 -10.44 -2.80 -4.64
N ALA A 565 -11.00 -2.87 -5.85
CA ALA A 565 -12.45 -2.95 -6.06
C ALA A 565 -13.07 -4.26 -5.54
N ARG A 566 -12.37 -5.42 -5.64
CA ARG A 566 -12.80 -6.66 -4.98
C ARG A 566 -12.84 -6.50 -3.46
N VAL A 567 -11.81 -5.87 -2.88
CA VAL A 567 -11.78 -5.57 -1.44
C VAL A 567 -12.91 -4.62 -1.05
N ALA A 568 -13.16 -3.59 -1.86
CA ALA A 568 -14.22 -2.60 -1.62
C ALA A 568 -15.62 -3.24 -1.58
N GLU A 569 -15.95 -4.06 -2.58
CA GLU A 569 -17.25 -4.73 -2.69
C GLU A 569 -17.51 -5.77 -1.58
N VAL A 570 -16.46 -6.45 -1.08
CA VAL A 570 -16.61 -7.48 -0.03
C VAL A 570 -16.56 -6.90 1.39
N TRP A 571 -15.77 -5.85 1.64
CA TRP A 571 -15.41 -5.43 3.01
C TRP A 571 -15.83 -4.02 3.43
N LEU A 572 -16.13 -3.10 2.51
CA LEU A 572 -16.45 -1.71 2.88
C LEU A 572 -17.94 -1.43 3.13
N ASP A 573 -18.83 -2.38 2.87
CA ASP A 573 -20.29 -2.20 3.00
C ASP A 573 -20.79 -0.93 2.29
N GLU A 574 -21.54 -0.05 2.98
CA GLU A 574 -22.02 1.23 2.45
C GLU A 574 -20.88 2.24 2.13
N TYR A 575 -19.71 2.08 2.74
CA TYR A 575 -18.58 3.01 2.58
C TYR A 575 -17.81 2.84 1.26
N LYS A 576 -18.16 1.84 0.44
CA LYS A 576 -17.54 1.66 -0.89
C LYS A 576 -17.81 2.83 -1.85
N GLU A 577 -18.87 3.61 -1.64
CA GLU A 577 -19.09 4.86 -2.38
C GLU A 577 -17.93 5.85 -2.22
N LEU A 578 -17.26 5.89 -1.05
CA LEU A 578 -16.06 6.72 -0.85
C LEU A 578 -14.92 6.24 -1.73
N PHE A 579 -14.62 4.94 -1.72
CA PHE A 579 -13.57 4.33 -2.55
C PHE A 579 -13.74 4.68 -4.05
N TYR A 580 -14.95 4.49 -4.59
CA TYR A 580 -15.25 4.83 -5.99
C TYR A 580 -15.25 6.34 -6.24
N GLY A 581 -15.86 7.14 -5.36
CA GLY A 581 -15.96 8.60 -5.50
C GLY A 581 -14.64 9.36 -5.31
N HIS A 582 -13.61 8.73 -4.75
CA HIS A 582 -12.25 9.27 -4.60
C HIS A 582 -11.35 9.11 -5.84
N GLY A 583 -11.84 8.50 -6.92
CA GLY A 583 -11.10 8.44 -8.20
C GLY A 583 -11.30 7.17 -9.03
N TYR A 584 -11.99 6.17 -8.49
CA TYR A 584 -12.18 4.86 -9.13
C TYR A 584 -13.57 4.67 -9.77
N GLN A 585 -14.26 5.76 -10.11
CA GLN A 585 -15.62 5.74 -10.64
C GLN A 585 -15.75 4.98 -11.98
N HIS A 586 -14.65 4.83 -12.73
CA HIS A 586 -14.59 3.99 -13.94
C HIS A 586 -14.69 2.49 -13.66
N LEU A 587 -14.43 2.03 -12.44
CA LEU A 587 -14.54 0.62 -12.03
C LEU A 587 -16.00 0.17 -11.80
N LEU A 588 -16.96 1.11 -11.80
CA LEU A 588 -18.39 0.80 -11.73
C LEU A 588 -18.95 0.32 -13.09
N ASP A 589 -18.27 0.65 -14.19
CA ASP A 589 -18.62 0.14 -15.51
C ASP A 589 -17.99 -1.24 -15.72
N LYS A 590 -18.83 -2.27 -15.56
CA LYS A 590 -18.46 -3.68 -15.74
C LYS A 590 -18.05 -4.04 -17.18
N SER A 591 -18.32 -3.17 -18.16
CA SER A 591 -17.80 -3.34 -19.53
C SER A 591 -16.34 -2.87 -19.68
N VAL A 592 -15.86 -2.04 -18.74
CA VAL A 592 -14.48 -1.50 -18.73
C VAL A 592 -13.54 -2.39 -17.93
N ILE A 593 -13.92 -2.79 -16.70
CA ILE A 593 -13.15 -3.71 -15.84
C ILE A 593 -14.08 -4.74 -15.18
N ASP A 594 -13.81 -6.03 -15.42
CA ASP A 594 -14.41 -7.12 -14.65
C ASP A 594 -13.58 -7.40 -13.38
N ILE A 595 -14.23 -7.24 -12.23
CA ILE A 595 -13.65 -7.58 -10.92
C ILE A 595 -13.73 -9.09 -10.62
N GLY A 596 -14.49 -9.86 -11.39
CA GLY A 596 -14.71 -11.29 -11.25
C GLY A 596 -15.66 -11.66 -10.10
N ASN A 597 -15.92 -12.97 -9.94
CA ASN A 597 -16.85 -13.47 -8.92
C ASN A 597 -16.37 -13.14 -7.48
N LEU A 598 -17.31 -12.78 -6.61
CA LEU A 598 -17.10 -12.46 -5.19
C LEU A 598 -17.86 -13.38 -4.22
N THR A 599 -18.73 -14.26 -4.75
CA THR A 599 -19.66 -15.10 -3.95
C THR A 599 -18.96 -15.83 -2.80
N GLU A 600 -17.86 -16.53 -3.07
CA GLU A 600 -17.11 -17.27 -2.05
C GLU A 600 -16.59 -16.40 -0.90
N GLN A 601 -16.16 -15.16 -1.18
CA GLN A 601 -15.64 -14.25 -0.16
C GLN A 601 -16.78 -13.61 0.68
N ILE A 602 -17.94 -13.37 0.05
CA ILE A 602 -19.15 -12.91 0.73
C ILE A 602 -19.71 -14.01 1.63
N GLU A 603 -19.83 -15.24 1.12
CA GLU A 603 -20.23 -16.42 1.90
C GLU A 603 -19.27 -16.72 3.06
N LEU A 604 -17.95 -16.61 2.83
CA LEU A 604 -16.93 -16.72 3.87
C LEU A 604 -17.12 -15.68 4.98
N ARG A 605 -17.31 -14.42 4.62
CA ARG A 605 -17.56 -13.31 5.57
C ARG A 605 -18.83 -13.56 6.40
N THR A 606 -19.90 -14.06 5.76
CA THR A 606 -21.13 -14.46 6.45
C THR A 606 -20.93 -15.66 7.38
N LYS A 607 -20.25 -16.71 6.91
CA LYS A 607 -19.95 -17.95 7.65
C LYS A 607 -19.12 -17.70 8.90
N LEU A 608 -18.12 -16.81 8.81
CA LEU A 608 -17.29 -16.37 9.93
C LEU A 608 -17.99 -15.35 10.86
N LYS A 609 -19.20 -14.88 10.49
CA LYS A 609 -19.99 -13.89 11.24
C LYS A 609 -19.23 -12.59 11.51
N CYS A 610 -18.47 -12.15 10.51
CA CYS A 610 -17.65 -10.95 10.62
C CYS A 610 -18.51 -9.69 10.78
N LYS A 611 -17.94 -8.66 11.40
CA LYS A 611 -18.55 -7.36 11.63
C LYS A 611 -18.74 -6.57 10.33
N ASN A 612 -19.50 -5.48 10.40
CA ASN A 612 -19.62 -4.49 9.33
C ASN A 612 -18.49 -3.46 9.39
N PHE A 613 -18.30 -2.73 8.29
CA PHE A 613 -17.22 -1.74 8.18
C PHE A 613 -17.41 -0.56 9.13
N LYS A 614 -18.66 -0.19 9.42
CA LYS A 614 -18.99 0.77 10.47
C LYS A 614 -18.39 0.39 11.83
N TRP A 615 -18.53 -0.87 12.27
CA TRP A 615 -17.90 -1.34 13.50
C TRP A 615 -16.37 -1.24 13.43
N TYR A 616 -15.76 -1.56 12.29
CA TYR A 616 -14.31 -1.44 12.10
C TYR A 616 -13.84 0.01 12.27
N LEU A 617 -14.55 0.98 11.67
CA LEU A 617 -14.27 2.40 11.89
C LEU A 617 -14.42 2.78 13.37
N GLU A 618 -15.54 2.42 14.00
CA GLU A 618 -15.83 2.76 15.41
C GLU A 618 -14.86 2.13 16.44
N ASN A 619 -14.28 0.94 16.15
CA ASN A 619 -13.56 0.12 17.15
C ASN A 619 -12.07 -0.13 16.82
N VAL A 620 -11.65 0.11 15.58
CA VAL A 620 -10.27 -0.15 15.09
C VAL A 620 -9.62 1.11 14.54
N TYR A 621 -10.33 1.92 13.76
CA TYR A 621 -9.76 3.15 13.16
C TYR A 621 -10.71 4.37 13.23
N PRO A 622 -11.06 4.85 14.44
CA PRO A 622 -12.02 5.94 14.63
C PRO A 622 -11.48 7.32 14.22
N GLU A 623 -10.18 7.43 13.93
CA GLU A 623 -9.55 8.66 13.44
C GLU A 623 -9.54 8.77 11.90
N LEU A 624 -10.16 7.83 11.18
CA LEU A 624 -10.38 7.92 9.74
C LEU A 624 -11.69 8.65 9.45
N ASP A 625 -11.60 9.82 8.82
CA ASP A 625 -12.77 10.51 8.28
C ASP A 625 -13.41 9.70 7.14
N ALA A 626 -14.72 9.45 7.25
CA ALA A 626 -15.46 8.55 6.37
C ALA A 626 -16.98 8.86 6.35
N PRO A 627 -17.41 10.09 6.04
CA PRO A 627 -18.83 10.41 5.97
C PRO A 627 -19.47 9.74 4.76
N LEU A 628 -20.66 9.15 4.90
CA LEU A 628 -21.32 8.41 3.81
C LEU A 628 -21.69 9.29 2.60
N VAL A 629 -21.82 10.60 2.82
CA VAL A 629 -22.17 11.60 1.81
C VAL A 629 -21.29 12.84 1.98
N LYS A 630 -21.13 13.64 0.92
CA LYS A 630 -20.35 14.89 0.97
C LYS A 630 -21.13 16.02 1.63
N ALA A 631 -22.45 16.04 1.44
CA ALA A 631 -23.37 17.03 1.99
C ALA A 631 -24.79 16.46 2.16
N GLU A 632 -25.59 17.01 3.08
CA GLU A 632 -26.99 16.61 3.28
C GLU A 632 -27.89 17.72 3.86
N GLY A 633 -29.19 17.42 3.87
CA GLY A 633 -30.27 18.26 4.40
C GLY A 633 -30.96 19.05 3.29
N LEU A 634 -31.35 20.29 3.58
CA LEU A 634 -32.13 21.10 2.65
C LEU A 634 -31.25 21.61 1.50
N VAL A 635 -31.75 21.53 0.26
CA VAL A 635 -31.10 22.10 -0.93
C VAL A 635 -31.72 23.46 -1.25
N PHE A 636 -31.06 24.53 -0.81
CA PHE A 636 -31.47 25.92 -1.00
C PHE A 636 -31.01 26.47 -2.35
N ASN A 637 -31.89 27.17 -3.08
CA ASN A 637 -31.56 27.94 -4.27
C ASN A 637 -31.44 29.44 -3.93
N GLN A 638 -30.32 30.08 -4.29
CA GLN A 638 -30.09 31.49 -3.96
C GLN A 638 -31.01 32.47 -4.72
N GLY A 639 -31.41 32.14 -5.95
CA GLY A 639 -32.26 32.98 -6.80
C GLY A 639 -33.72 32.96 -6.34
N LEU A 640 -34.32 31.77 -6.23
CA LEU A 640 -35.70 31.60 -5.75
C LEU A 640 -35.86 31.86 -4.24
N ARG A 641 -34.77 31.79 -3.46
CA ARG A 641 -34.76 31.81 -1.99
C ARG A 641 -35.68 30.77 -1.36
N ARG A 642 -35.82 29.62 -2.03
CA ARG A 642 -36.66 28.47 -1.67
C ARG A 642 -35.80 27.21 -1.64
N CYS A 643 -36.30 26.18 -0.97
CA CYS A 643 -35.68 24.86 -0.93
C CYS A 643 -36.36 23.92 -1.92
N LEU A 644 -35.58 23.02 -2.51
CA LEU A 644 -36.08 21.92 -3.33
C LEU A 644 -36.90 20.96 -2.46
N SER A 645 -38.01 20.44 -2.99
CA SER A 645 -38.91 19.51 -2.31
C SER A 645 -39.44 18.46 -3.29
N MET A 646 -39.45 17.20 -2.88
CA MET A 646 -39.91 16.06 -3.68
C MET A 646 -41.28 15.57 -3.22
N PHE A 647 -42.25 15.47 -4.12
CA PHE A 647 -43.56 14.90 -3.81
C PHE A 647 -44.06 14.05 -4.98
N LYS A 648 -44.31 12.75 -4.73
CA LYS A 648 -44.71 11.77 -5.75
C LYS A 648 -43.83 11.85 -7.00
N ASP A 649 -42.53 11.69 -6.78
CA ASP A 649 -41.44 11.69 -7.79
C ASP A 649 -41.34 12.96 -8.67
N SER A 650 -42.10 13.99 -8.31
CA SER A 650 -42.09 15.33 -8.92
C SER A 650 -41.26 16.27 -8.05
N LEU A 651 -40.42 17.08 -8.69
CA LEU A 651 -39.62 18.13 -8.03
C LEU A 651 -40.40 19.45 -8.02
N SER A 652 -40.23 20.20 -6.93
CA SER A 652 -40.91 21.48 -6.69
C SER A 652 -40.07 22.37 -5.75
N PHE A 653 -40.40 23.65 -5.65
CA PHE A 653 -39.79 24.56 -4.67
C PHE A 653 -40.77 24.93 -3.56
N GLU A 654 -40.25 25.09 -2.35
CA GLU A 654 -41.05 25.40 -1.17
C GLU A 654 -40.30 26.35 -0.22
N THR A 655 -41.02 26.94 0.74
CA THR A 655 -40.38 27.58 1.90
C THR A 655 -39.57 26.52 2.65
N CYS A 656 -38.30 26.84 2.93
CA CYS A 656 -37.38 25.95 3.62
C CYS A 656 -37.87 25.61 5.04
N ASP A 657 -38.05 24.33 5.32
CA ASP A 657 -38.39 23.82 6.66
C ASP A 657 -37.53 22.60 6.99
N LEU A 658 -36.67 22.73 8.02
CA LEU A 658 -35.78 21.68 8.50
C LEU A 658 -36.54 20.43 8.98
N ASN A 659 -37.80 20.56 9.37
CA ASN A 659 -38.62 19.44 9.82
C ASN A 659 -39.19 18.62 8.63
N LYS A 660 -39.33 19.24 7.46
CA LYS A 660 -40.06 18.66 6.33
C LYS A 660 -39.19 17.72 5.51
N GLN A 661 -39.30 16.43 5.79
CA GLN A 661 -38.49 15.36 5.18
C GLN A 661 -38.47 15.36 3.64
N SER A 662 -39.53 15.82 2.96
CA SER A 662 -39.55 15.93 1.49
C SER A 662 -38.50 16.89 0.92
N GLN A 663 -37.96 17.80 1.73
CA GLN A 663 -36.92 18.76 1.34
C GLN A 663 -35.50 18.27 1.65
N HIS A 664 -35.33 17.11 2.31
CA HIS A 664 -34.01 16.57 2.65
C HIS A 664 -33.44 15.75 1.50
N PHE A 665 -32.28 16.16 0.99
CA PHE A 665 -31.50 15.43 -0.01
C PHE A 665 -30.10 15.16 0.53
N SER A 666 -29.36 14.34 -0.20
CA SER A 666 -27.94 14.07 0.01
C SER A 666 -27.17 14.23 -1.29
N TYR A 667 -25.90 14.64 -1.19
CA TYR A 667 -24.95 14.67 -2.30
C TYR A 667 -23.84 13.66 -2.06
N THR A 668 -23.82 12.59 -2.86
CA THR A 668 -23.00 11.41 -2.61
C THR A 668 -21.54 11.57 -3.04
N TRP A 669 -20.69 10.63 -2.63
CA TRP A 669 -19.32 10.54 -3.13
C TRP A 669 -19.26 10.31 -4.64
N LEU A 670 -20.23 9.55 -5.17
CA LEU A 670 -20.47 9.30 -6.58
C LEU A 670 -21.09 10.48 -7.36
N ARG A 671 -21.26 11.64 -6.72
CA ARG A 671 -21.75 12.91 -7.30
C ARG A 671 -23.24 12.93 -7.65
N HIS A 672 -24.04 12.02 -7.08
CA HIS A 672 -25.50 12.05 -7.23
C HIS A 672 -26.14 13.00 -6.22
N VAL A 673 -27.20 13.70 -6.63
CA VAL A 673 -28.13 14.38 -5.71
C VAL A 673 -29.36 13.50 -5.56
N ARG A 674 -29.60 12.97 -4.35
CA ARG A 674 -30.62 11.92 -4.09
C ARG A 674 -31.38 12.08 -2.78
N GLN A 675 -32.61 11.57 -2.76
CA GLN A 675 -33.43 11.35 -1.56
C GLN A 675 -33.77 9.86 -1.48
N GLY A 676 -33.21 9.14 -0.50
CA GLY A 676 -33.20 7.67 -0.51
C GLY A 676 -32.49 7.14 -1.77
N ASP A 677 -33.09 6.16 -2.44
CA ASP A 677 -32.55 5.55 -3.67
C ASP A 677 -33.04 6.25 -4.96
N LEU A 678 -33.58 7.47 -4.83
CA LEU A 678 -34.15 8.25 -5.91
C LEU A 678 -33.28 9.49 -6.22
N CYS A 679 -32.75 9.55 -7.44
CA CYS A 679 -31.79 10.52 -7.95
C CYS A 679 -32.43 11.54 -8.90
N ILE A 680 -31.96 12.79 -8.87
CA ILE A 680 -32.35 13.84 -9.83
C ILE A 680 -31.72 13.55 -11.19
N ALA A 681 -32.57 13.42 -12.22
CA ALA A 681 -32.16 13.04 -13.58
C ALA A 681 -32.74 13.96 -14.67
N PRO A 682 -31.98 14.27 -15.73
CA PRO A 682 -32.46 15.04 -16.87
C PRO A 682 -33.48 14.22 -17.67
N GLN A 683 -34.51 14.88 -18.21
CA GLN A 683 -35.39 14.30 -19.23
C GLN A 683 -34.97 14.77 -20.63
N PRO A 684 -34.34 13.91 -21.47
CA PRO A 684 -33.78 14.32 -22.76
C PRO A 684 -34.79 14.90 -23.76
N SER A 685 -36.08 14.61 -23.58
CA SER A 685 -37.17 15.04 -24.46
C SER A 685 -37.83 16.37 -24.09
N LEU A 686 -37.57 16.92 -22.90
CA LEU A 686 -38.36 18.02 -22.33
C LEU A 686 -37.53 19.17 -21.72
N ASN A 687 -36.19 19.05 -21.65
CA ASN A 687 -35.29 19.98 -20.95
C ASN A 687 -35.66 20.20 -19.46
N SER A 688 -36.41 19.26 -18.88
CA SER A 688 -36.88 19.24 -17.51
C SER A 688 -36.09 18.23 -16.68
N PHE A 689 -36.34 18.22 -15.36
CA PHE A 689 -35.84 17.19 -14.45
C PHE A 689 -36.98 16.39 -13.83
N SER A 690 -36.73 15.10 -13.66
CA SER A 690 -37.57 14.20 -12.86
C SER A 690 -36.70 13.39 -11.92
N VAL A 691 -37.33 12.64 -11.03
CA VAL A 691 -36.64 11.72 -10.13
C VAL A 691 -36.74 10.29 -10.66
N VAL A 692 -35.63 9.55 -10.60
CA VAL A 692 -35.53 8.15 -11.08
C VAL A 692 -34.71 7.33 -10.10
N SER A 693 -34.80 6.00 -10.15
CA SER A 693 -33.92 5.12 -9.35
C SER A 693 -32.44 5.40 -9.66
N CYS A 694 -31.64 5.59 -8.62
CA CYS A 694 -30.21 5.86 -8.74
C CYS A 694 -29.45 4.72 -9.44
N ASP A 695 -28.60 5.07 -10.39
CA ASP A 695 -27.76 4.14 -11.15
C ASP A 695 -26.31 4.64 -11.17
N ASN A 696 -25.46 3.99 -10.38
CA ASN A 696 -24.06 4.39 -10.17
C ASN A 696 -23.20 4.29 -11.45
N ALA A 697 -23.62 3.51 -12.46
CA ALA A 697 -22.93 3.43 -13.74
C ALA A 697 -23.19 4.64 -14.66
N LYS A 698 -24.35 5.31 -14.53
CA LYS A 698 -24.75 6.39 -15.45
C LYS A 698 -24.07 7.72 -15.14
N ALA A 699 -23.48 8.33 -16.16
CA ALA A 699 -22.95 9.70 -16.08
C ALA A 699 -24.07 10.77 -16.06
N GLU A 700 -25.25 10.44 -16.57
CA GLU A 700 -26.44 11.30 -16.63
C GLU A 700 -26.93 11.80 -15.27
N LEU A 701 -26.63 11.06 -14.19
CA LEU A 701 -27.09 11.34 -12.82
C LEU A 701 -26.07 12.13 -11.98
N ARG A 702 -24.93 12.52 -12.57
CA ARG A 702 -23.75 13.02 -11.85
C ARG A 702 -23.54 14.52 -12.01
N TRP A 703 -23.19 15.15 -10.90
CA TRP A 703 -23.13 16.60 -10.75
C TRP A 703 -21.84 17.04 -10.07
N PHE A 704 -21.02 17.84 -10.73
CA PHE A 704 -19.92 18.53 -10.04
C PHE A 704 -20.49 19.67 -9.19
N HIS A 705 -20.35 19.53 -7.87
CA HIS A 705 -20.66 20.55 -6.87
C HIS A 705 -19.54 20.60 -5.82
N LYS A 706 -19.15 21.81 -5.39
CA LYS A 706 -18.01 22.09 -4.47
C LYS A 706 -16.68 21.42 -4.87
N SER A 707 -16.51 21.07 -6.15
CA SER A 707 -15.40 20.25 -6.65
C SER A 707 -14.06 20.99 -6.78
N SER A 708 -14.05 22.32 -6.68
CA SER A 708 -12.87 23.16 -6.85
C SER A 708 -13.10 24.57 -6.28
N LYS A 709 -12.03 25.35 -6.11
CA LYS A 709 -12.06 26.78 -5.73
C LYS A 709 -12.40 27.68 -6.93
N SER A 710 -13.38 27.26 -7.72
CA SER A 710 -13.90 27.97 -8.90
C SER A 710 -14.98 28.99 -8.52
N THR A 711 -15.23 29.97 -9.39
CA THR A 711 -16.41 30.85 -9.29
C THR A 711 -17.74 30.11 -9.49
N LEU A 712 -17.70 28.87 -9.96
CA LEU A 712 -18.83 27.95 -10.11
C LEU A 712 -18.95 26.92 -8.97
N ALA A 713 -18.28 27.11 -7.83
CA ALA A 713 -18.27 26.13 -6.73
C ALA A 713 -19.66 25.86 -6.10
N ASP A 714 -20.56 26.86 -6.14
CA ASP A 714 -21.93 26.77 -5.63
C ASP A 714 -22.91 26.15 -6.65
N HIS A 715 -22.48 25.89 -7.89
CA HIS A 715 -23.35 25.36 -8.94
C HIS A 715 -23.42 23.82 -8.89
N PHE A 716 -24.44 23.23 -9.52
CA PHE A 716 -24.44 21.81 -9.92
C PHE A 716 -24.16 21.75 -11.41
N ILE A 717 -22.94 21.34 -11.80
CA ILE A 717 -22.54 21.23 -13.21
C ILE A 717 -22.74 19.79 -13.70
N ALA A 718 -23.48 19.58 -14.78
CA ALA A 718 -23.78 18.26 -15.33
C ALA A 718 -22.52 17.58 -15.91
N GLU A 719 -22.17 16.38 -15.42
CA GLU A 719 -20.95 15.65 -15.86
C GLU A 719 -21.06 15.08 -17.28
N PHE A 720 -22.28 14.74 -17.72
CA PHE A 720 -22.55 14.22 -19.06
C PHE A 720 -22.55 15.29 -20.16
N ALA A 721 -22.53 16.58 -19.80
CA ALA A 721 -22.60 17.68 -20.76
C ALA A 721 -21.20 18.06 -21.27
N SER A 722 -21.01 18.06 -22.60
CA SER A 722 -19.73 18.45 -23.22
C SER A 722 -19.45 19.96 -23.18
N GLN A 723 -20.44 20.76 -22.80
CA GLN A 723 -20.31 22.16 -22.41
C GLN A 723 -20.61 22.26 -20.92
N HIS A 724 -20.07 23.28 -20.23
CA HIS A 724 -20.39 23.49 -18.81
C HIS A 724 -21.85 23.95 -18.68
N MET A 725 -22.75 22.99 -18.49
CA MET A 725 -24.18 23.20 -18.27
C MET A 725 -24.48 23.04 -16.78
N CYS A 726 -25.22 23.99 -16.24
CA CYS A 726 -25.57 24.07 -14.83
C CYS A 726 -27.07 23.84 -14.64
N LEU A 727 -27.42 23.20 -13.52
CA LEU A 727 -28.81 23.12 -13.06
C LEU A 727 -29.30 24.51 -12.66
N GLU A 728 -30.40 24.96 -13.27
CA GLU A 728 -31.03 26.25 -13.00
C GLU A 728 -32.49 26.05 -12.56
N ALA A 729 -32.95 26.91 -11.65
CA ALA A 729 -34.34 26.97 -11.21
C ALA A 729 -35.06 28.14 -11.88
N GLU A 730 -36.10 27.87 -12.67
CA GLU A 730 -36.84 28.92 -13.37
C GLU A 730 -37.76 29.70 -12.41
N SER A 731 -37.75 31.01 -12.59
CA SER A 731 -38.46 32.03 -11.82
C SER A 731 -39.98 32.07 -12.05
N ARG A 732 -40.49 31.39 -13.08
CA ARG A 732 -41.85 31.56 -13.62
C ARG A 732 -42.81 30.41 -13.33
N ASP A 733 -42.30 29.19 -13.27
CA ASP A 733 -43.09 27.95 -13.17
C ASP A 733 -42.55 26.98 -12.11
N ASP A 734 -41.59 27.41 -11.28
CA ASP A 734 -40.89 26.59 -10.28
C ASP A 734 -40.23 25.33 -10.88
N SER A 735 -39.88 25.34 -12.17
CA SER A 735 -39.24 24.21 -12.85
C SER A 735 -37.72 24.19 -12.72
N LEU A 736 -37.13 23.04 -13.06
CA LEU A 736 -35.69 22.82 -13.18
C LEU A 736 -35.32 22.62 -14.65
N HIS A 737 -34.25 23.27 -15.10
CA HIS A 737 -33.72 23.15 -16.47
C HIS A 737 -32.19 23.18 -16.52
N LEU A 738 -31.61 22.89 -17.68
CA LEU A 738 -30.18 23.05 -17.95
C LEU A 738 -29.92 24.33 -18.74
N SER A 739 -29.03 25.16 -18.21
CA SER A 739 -28.53 26.39 -18.84
C SER A 739 -27.00 26.36 -18.93
N PRO A 740 -26.37 27.13 -19.83
CA PRO A 740 -24.94 27.40 -19.75
C PRO A 740 -24.59 28.01 -18.38
N CYS A 741 -23.50 27.55 -17.77
CA CYS A 741 -23.09 28.02 -16.44
C CYS A 741 -22.68 29.51 -16.45
N ASP A 742 -23.35 30.34 -15.65
CA ASP A 742 -22.96 31.72 -15.34
C ASP A 742 -22.67 31.88 -13.85
N SER A 743 -21.47 32.36 -13.53
CA SER A 743 -21.04 32.64 -12.15
C SER A 743 -21.78 33.80 -11.49
N ASN A 744 -22.47 34.66 -12.25
CA ASN A 744 -23.26 35.77 -11.70
C ASN A 744 -24.67 35.33 -11.34
N ASN A 745 -25.33 34.55 -12.21
CA ASN A 745 -26.66 34.02 -12.02
C ASN A 745 -26.85 33.35 -10.63
N SER A 746 -27.83 33.81 -9.87
CA SER A 746 -28.20 33.27 -8.54
C SER A 746 -29.15 32.08 -8.63
N PHE A 747 -29.92 31.93 -9.71
CA PHE A 747 -30.83 30.81 -9.93
C PHE A 747 -30.09 29.49 -10.24
N GLN A 748 -28.79 29.56 -10.56
CA GLN A 748 -27.89 28.42 -10.72
C GLN A 748 -27.06 28.09 -9.47
N LYS A 749 -27.24 28.82 -8.35
CA LYS A 749 -26.43 28.65 -7.12
C LYS A 749 -27.21 27.94 -6.03
N TRP A 750 -26.59 26.88 -5.54
CA TRP A 750 -27.19 25.84 -4.70
C TRP A 750 -26.39 25.67 -3.41
N GLN A 751 -27.08 25.47 -2.30
CA GLN A 751 -26.45 25.24 -1.01
C GLN A 751 -27.18 24.17 -0.19
N PHE A 752 -26.47 23.13 0.20
CA PHE A 752 -26.89 22.23 1.29
C PHE A 752 -26.79 22.93 2.65
N THR A 753 -27.61 22.52 3.60
CA THR A 753 -27.51 22.96 5.01
C THR A 753 -26.29 22.41 5.73
N HIS A 754 -25.83 21.19 5.40
CA HIS A 754 -24.66 20.57 6.02
C HIS A 754 -23.71 20.02 4.96
N TYR A 755 -22.41 20.24 5.15
CA TYR A 755 -21.33 19.64 4.36
C TYR A 755 -20.39 18.90 5.31
N TYR A 756 -20.09 17.63 5.00
CA TYR A 756 -19.09 16.84 5.72
C TYR A 756 -17.73 16.92 5.03
N ALA A 757 -17.72 16.98 3.69
CA ALA A 757 -16.50 17.07 2.90
C ALA A 757 -16.49 18.32 2.01
N SER A 758 -15.78 19.36 2.46
CA SER A 758 -15.40 20.53 1.66
C SER A 758 -13.94 20.41 1.18
N VAL A 759 -13.68 20.70 -0.10
CA VAL A 759 -12.36 20.55 -0.77
C VAL A 759 -11.42 21.74 -0.55
#